data_AF-A0A7X1Q911-F1
#
_entry.id   AF-A0A7X1Q911-F1
#
_cell.length_a   1.000
_cell.length_b   1.000
_cell.length_c   1.000
_cell.angle_alpha   90.00
_cell.angle_beta   90.00
_cell.angle_gamma   90.00
#
_symmetry.space_group_name_H-M   'P 1'
#
loop_
_entity.id
_entity.type
_entity.pdbx_description
1 polymer ?
#
loop_
_entity_poly.entity_id
_entity_poly.type
_entity_poly.pdbx_seq_one_letter_code
_entity_poly.pdbx_strand_id
1 'polypeptide(L)'
;SESMAHHPLTQFVESILALKRYRFRQEDLINLLRTGLYTDLSQADIDAFEQYIRYLGINGLPAFQQTFTKSHHGKFNLERLNALRLRILTPLETLFANRKQKAENLLKKWNVFLKEGAVTNQLQDLTATMEAVEQERQVEVWKAFCHVLEQFATVFAGSQVNLEDFLALLHSGMSLSQYRTIPATVGTVLVQSYDLIAPLTADFVYAIGLTQDNLPKIAQNTSLLTDEERQNLNQTTEEGAQLQIASSENLKKNRYTMLSLVNSARKQLVLSAPSLFNESESKESIYLQELVHFGFSRKEKRMNHKGLSKEDIGSYHSLLSSLVAYHQQGEMSETEQDLTFIKVLARVMGKKLDQQGLENPALPSSPSSKPLAKDTLQALYPADKEFYLSTSGLTEFYRNQYSYFLRYVLGLQEELRLRPDARSHGNFLHRIFERALQLPDEDSFDQRLEQAIQETSQEREFEAIYQENLEAQFTKEVLLDVARTTGHILRHNPAIETIKEEANFGGKEQAFIQLDNGRSVFVRGKVDRIDRLKADGAIGVVDYKSSLTQFQFPHFFNGLNSQLPTYLAALKREGEQNFFGAMYLEMAEPVQSLMAVKSLAGAVVEASKSMKYQGLFLEKESSHLGEFYNKNKANQLTNEEFQLLLDYNAHLYKKAAEKILAGQFAINPYTENGRSIAPYVQQHQAITGFEANYHLGQARFLEKLDLADGKRLVGEKLKQAWFEKIREELNR
;
A
#
# COMPACT_ATOMS: atom_id res chain seq x y z
N SER A 1 -9.06 -37.01 -1.69
CA SER A 1 -8.53 -36.68 -3.02
C SER A 1 -8.43 -35.17 -3.11
N GLU A 2 -7.32 -34.67 -3.66
CA GLU A 2 -7.02 -33.23 -3.75
C GLU A 2 -7.74 -32.64 -4.98
N SER A 3 -8.26 -31.41 -4.89
CA SER A 3 -8.96 -30.75 -6.00
C SER A 3 -7.98 -30.13 -7.00
N MET A 4 -8.31 -30.20 -8.28
CA MET A 4 -7.57 -29.52 -9.36
C MET A 4 -7.98 -28.04 -9.55
N ALA A 5 -8.87 -27.50 -8.71
CA ALA A 5 -9.42 -26.14 -8.87
C ALA A 5 -8.35 -25.03 -8.83
N HIS A 6 -7.29 -25.22 -8.05
CA HIS A 6 -6.21 -24.24 -7.89
C HIS A 6 -5.06 -24.41 -8.90
N HIS A 7 -5.16 -25.38 -9.81
CA HIS A 7 -4.11 -25.61 -10.81
C HIS A 7 -4.04 -24.43 -11.80
N PRO A 8 -2.83 -23.99 -12.25
CA PRO A 8 -2.68 -22.89 -13.20
C PRO A 8 -3.54 -23.01 -14.47
N LEU A 9 -3.71 -24.23 -15.00
CA LEU A 9 -4.58 -24.49 -16.16
C LEU A 9 -6.07 -24.22 -15.87
N THR A 10 -6.55 -24.52 -14.67
CA THR A 10 -7.92 -24.20 -14.26
C THR A 10 -8.10 -22.68 -14.15
N GLN A 11 -7.12 -22.01 -13.53
CA GLN A 11 -7.07 -20.56 -13.38
C GLN A 11 -6.95 -19.83 -14.73
N PHE A 12 -6.27 -20.44 -15.71
CA PHE A 12 -6.20 -19.95 -17.10
C PHE A 12 -7.60 -19.90 -17.74
N VAL A 13 -8.38 -20.98 -17.62
CA VAL A 13 -9.75 -21.03 -18.14
C VAL A 13 -10.65 -20.04 -17.39
N GLU A 14 -10.54 -19.99 -16.06
CA GLU A 14 -11.28 -19.05 -15.22
C GLU A 14 -11.00 -17.59 -15.61
N SER A 15 -9.73 -17.23 -15.83
CA SER A 15 -9.33 -15.87 -16.19
C SER A 15 -9.88 -15.45 -17.56
N ILE A 16 -9.91 -16.37 -18.54
CA ILE A 16 -10.53 -16.09 -19.86
C ILE A 16 -12.04 -15.93 -19.74
N LEU A 17 -12.70 -16.76 -18.91
CA LEU A 17 -14.13 -16.63 -18.62
C LEU A 17 -14.44 -15.29 -17.94
N ALA A 18 -13.61 -14.88 -16.97
CA ALA A 18 -13.74 -13.61 -16.26
C ALA A 18 -13.57 -12.42 -17.21
N LEU A 19 -12.56 -12.45 -18.10
CA LEU A 19 -12.37 -11.45 -19.15
C LEU A 19 -13.63 -11.29 -20.01
N LYS A 20 -14.30 -12.39 -20.38
CA LYS A 20 -15.54 -12.32 -21.14
C LYS A 20 -16.71 -11.75 -20.34
N ARG A 21 -16.91 -12.25 -19.11
CA ARG A 21 -18.03 -11.86 -18.23
C ARG A 21 -17.97 -10.41 -17.78
N TYR A 22 -16.78 -9.97 -17.37
CA TYR A 22 -16.57 -8.67 -16.76
C TYR A 22 -16.00 -7.64 -17.74
N ARG A 23 -16.15 -7.90 -19.04
CA ARG A 23 -15.80 -6.97 -20.12
C ARG A 23 -14.34 -6.50 -20.07
N PHE A 24 -13.38 -7.42 -19.97
CA PHE A 24 -11.94 -7.13 -19.96
C PHE A 24 -11.50 -6.21 -18.82
N ARG A 25 -11.72 -6.62 -17.56
CA ARG A 25 -11.07 -5.93 -16.45
C ARG A 25 -9.57 -6.16 -16.52
N GLN A 26 -8.83 -5.13 -16.13
CA GLN A 26 -7.38 -5.16 -16.11
C GLN A 26 -6.82 -6.32 -15.29
N GLU A 27 -7.39 -6.56 -14.10
CA GLU A 27 -6.97 -7.62 -13.18
C GLU A 27 -7.15 -9.02 -13.78
N ASP A 28 -8.25 -9.27 -14.50
CA ASP A 28 -8.51 -10.57 -15.13
C ASP A 28 -7.47 -10.87 -16.23
N LEU A 29 -7.02 -9.84 -16.97
CA LEU A 29 -5.96 -10.00 -17.98
C LEU A 29 -4.61 -10.30 -17.34
N ILE A 30 -4.28 -9.59 -16.25
CA ILE A 30 -3.05 -9.82 -15.51
C ILE A 30 -3.06 -11.20 -14.84
N ASN A 31 -4.19 -11.65 -14.28
CA ASN A 31 -4.33 -13.00 -13.74
C ASN A 31 -4.07 -14.06 -14.82
N LEU A 32 -4.61 -13.87 -16.03
CA LEU A 32 -4.33 -14.75 -17.16
C LEU A 32 -2.82 -14.82 -17.47
N LEU A 33 -2.14 -13.67 -17.58
CA LEU A 33 -0.69 -13.63 -17.84
C LEU A 33 0.13 -14.25 -16.71
N ARG A 34 -0.26 -14.00 -15.46
CA ARG A 34 0.42 -14.52 -14.26
C ARG A 34 0.20 -16.02 -14.04
N THR A 35 -0.73 -16.65 -14.75
CA THR A 35 -0.77 -18.13 -14.78
C THR A 35 0.52 -18.73 -15.36
N GLY A 36 1.28 -17.94 -16.13
CA GLY A 36 2.45 -18.41 -16.87
C GLY A 36 2.11 -19.32 -18.05
N LEU A 37 0.82 -19.56 -18.33
CA LEU A 37 0.38 -20.46 -19.40
C LEU A 37 -0.04 -19.73 -20.68
N TYR A 38 -0.26 -18.42 -20.61
CA TYR A 38 -0.70 -17.62 -21.75
C TYR A 38 0.43 -16.73 -22.26
N THR A 39 0.88 -16.98 -23.49
CA THR A 39 2.04 -16.38 -24.16
C THR A 39 3.38 -16.85 -23.59
N ASP A 40 4.45 -16.63 -24.37
CA ASP A 40 5.86 -16.87 -24.02
C ASP A 40 6.59 -15.58 -23.62
N LEU A 41 5.85 -14.65 -23.01
CA LEU A 41 6.41 -13.40 -22.51
C LEU A 41 7.24 -13.63 -21.24
N SER A 42 8.32 -12.87 -21.11
CA SER A 42 9.12 -12.88 -19.88
C SER A 42 8.37 -12.18 -18.74
N GLN A 43 8.70 -12.52 -17.49
CA GLN A 43 8.14 -11.83 -16.32
C GLN A 43 8.36 -10.30 -16.40
N ALA A 44 9.54 -9.87 -16.87
CA ALA A 44 9.85 -8.46 -17.04
C ALA A 44 8.97 -7.76 -18.09
N ASP A 45 8.56 -8.46 -19.16
CA ASP A 45 7.61 -7.93 -20.14
C ASP A 45 6.20 -7.80 -19.53
N ILE A 46 5.77 -8.80 -18.76
CA ILE A 46 4.48 -8.78 -18.06
C ILE A 46 4.45 -7.63 -17.06
N ASP A 47 5.50 -7.47 -16.25
CA ASP A 47 5.62 -6.40 -15.26
C ASP A 47 5.60 -5.01 -15.91
N ALA A 48 6.34 -4.83 -17.02
CA ALA A 48 6.36 -3.57 -17.76
C ALA A 48 4.99 -3.24 -18.37
N PHE A 49 4.31 -4.25 -18.93
CA PHE A 49 2.96 -4.11 -19.45
C PHE A 49 1.96 -3.78 -18.32
N GLU A 50 2.03 -4.49 -17.20
CA GLU A 50 1.21 -4.27 -16.01
C GLU A 50 1.39 -2.85 -15.46
N GLN A 51 2.64 -2.40 -15.31
CA GLN A 51 2.94 -1.05 -14.82
C GLN A 51 2.32 0.01 -15.73
N TYR A 52 2.37 -0.18 -17.05
CA TYR A 52 1.80 0.76 -18.00
C TYR A 52 0.27 0.80 -17.97
N ILE A 53 -0.39 -0.36 -17.97
CA ILE A 53 -1.86 -0.41 -17.95
C ILE A 53 -2.41 0.13 -16.62
N ARG A 54 -1.70 -0.06 -15.50
CA ARG A 54 -2.00 0.56 -14.20
C ARG A 54 -1.80 2.06 -14.22
N TYR A 55 -0.72 2.53 -14.87
CA TYR A 55 -0.47 3.97 -15.03
C TYR A 55 -1.63 4.67 -15.72
N LEU A 56 -2.17 4.12 -16.81
CA LEU A 56 -3.35 4.70 -17.49
C LEU A 56 -4.71 4.25 -16.90
N GLY A 57 -4.72 3.26 -16.01
CA GLY A 57 -5.95 2.64 -15.50
C GLY A 57 -6.80 1.98 -16.60
N ILE A 58 -6.17 1.36 -17.59
CA ILE A 58 -6.83 0.77 -18.77
C ILE A 58 -7.77 -0.35 -18.35
N ASN A 59 -9.06 -0.18 -18.66
CA ASN A 59 -10.08 -1.19 -18.45
C ASN A 59 -11.02 -1.25 -19.64
N GLY A 60 -11.53 -2.43 -19.96
CA GLY A 60 -12.39 -2.63 -21.11
C GLY A 60 -11.61 -2.89 -22.39
N LEU A 61 -12.10 -3.83 -23.19
CA LEU A 61 -11.48 -4.18 -24.47
C LEU A 61 -11.24 -2.97 -25.40
N PRO A 62 -12.17 -2.00 -25.54
CA PRO A 62 -11.93 -0.82 -26.38
C PRO A 62 -10.72 0.01 -25.94
N ALA A 63 -10.45 0.11 -24.63
CA ALA A 63 -9.29 0.85 -24.13
C ALA A 63 -7.98 0.10 -24.41
N PHE A 64 -7.98 -1.23 -24.25
CA PHE A 64 -6.85 -2.10 -24.61
C PHE A 64 -6.56 -2.10 -26.13
N GLN A 65 -7.58 -1.89 -26.96
CA GLN A 65 -7.44 -1.81 -28.42
C GLN A 65 -6.75 -0.54 -28.90
N GLN A 66 -6.83 0.54 -28.14
CA GLN A 66 -6.19 1.79 -28.51
C GLN A 66 -4.67 1.66 -28.47
N THR A 67 -4.02 2.36 -29.39
CA THR A 67 -2.56 2.44 -29.41
C THR A 67 -2.08 3.22 -28.19
N PHE A 68 -1.07 2.70 -27.52
CA PHE A 68 -0.46 3.33 -26.36
C PHE A 68 0.38 4.53 -26.80
N THR A 69 -0.04 5.75 -26.42
CA THR A 69 0.57 7.01 -26.88
C THR A 69 1.09 7.89 -25.74
N LYS A 70 0.67 7.64 -24.49
CA LYS A 70 0.96 8.51 -23.34
C LYS A 70 2.14 7.97 -22.54
N SER A 71 3.12 8.81 -22.22
CA SER A 71 4.31 8.42 -21.46
C SER A 71 4.71 9.53 -20.49
N HIS A 72 4.95 9.18 -19.22
CA HIS A 72 5.40 10.13 -18.20
C HIS A 72 6.91 10.40 -18.38
N HIS A 73 7.27 11.56 -18.90
CA HIS A 73 8.66 11.99 -19.16
C HIS A 73 9.53 10.92 -19.87
N GLY A 74 8.94 10.15 -20.79
CA GLY A 74 9.67 9.10 -21.53
C GLY A 74 9.94 7.82 -20.75
N LYS A 75 9.37 7.64 -19.54
CA LYS A 75 9.57 6.43 -18.71
C LYS A 75 9.16 5.13 -19.42
N PHE A 76 8.11 5.18 -20.22
CA PHE A 76 7.55 4.01 -20.89
C PHE A 76 8.03 3.92 -22.34
N ASN A 77 8.58 2.76 -22.71
CA ASN A 77 8.90 2.44 -24.11
C ASN A 77 7.62 2.01 -24.84
N LEU A 78 6.95 2.99 -25.46
CA LEU A 78 5.65 2.79 -26.11
C LEU A 78 5.70 1.83 -27.31
N GLU A 79 6.83 1.77 -28.03
CA GLU A 79 6.99 0.86 -29.16
C GLU A 79 6.97 -0.60 -28.68
N ARG A 80 7.79 -0.93 -27.68
CA ARG A 80 7.81 -2.26 -27.05
C ARG A 80 6.46 -2.59 -26.44
N LEU A 81 5.84 -1.66 -25.71
CA LEU A 81 4.55 -1.90 -25.05
C LEU A 81 3.41 -2.13 -26.05
N ASN A 82 3.39 -1.44 -27.19
CA ASN A 82 2.41 -1.70 -28.25
C ASN A 82 2.64 -3.04 -28.94
N ALA A 83 3.89 -3.48 -29.12
CA ALA A 83 4.19 -4.81 -29.62
C ALA A 83 3.68 -5.90 -28.66
N LEU A 84 3.92 -5.73 -27.35
CA LEU A 84 3.37 -6.61 -26.31
C LEU A 84 1.83 -6.61 -26.32
N ARG A 85 1.22 -5.43 -26.38
CA ARG A 85 -0.24 -5.24 -26.45
C ARG A 85 -0.87 -6.05 -27.58
N LEU A 86 -0.32 -5.97 -28.79
CA LEU A 86 -0.83 -6.73 -29.94
C LEU A 86 -0.64 -8.24 -29.73
N ARG A 87 0.54 -8.68 -29.28
CA ARG A 87 0.82 -10.09 -29.03
C ARG A 87 -0.13 -10.72 -28.00
N ILE A 88 -0.47 -9.96 -26.95
CA ILE A 88 -1.40 -10.37 -25.89
C ILE A 88 -2.84 -10.35 -26.37
N LEU A 89 -3.27 -9.28 -27.07
CA LEU A 89 -4.68 -9.09 -27.37
C LEU A 89 -5.15 -9.84 -28.61
N THR A 90 -4.33 -9.98 -29.66
CA THR A 90 -4.78 -10.56 -30.93
C THR A 90 -5.40 -11.96 -30.79
N PRO A 91 -4.81 -12.92 -30.05
CA PRO A 91 -5.44 -14.23 -29.87
C PRO A 91 -6.72 -14.15 -29.04
N LEU A 92 -6.75 -13.31 -28.00
CA LEU A 92 -7.94 -13.09 -27.16
C LEU A 92 -9.09 -12.47 -27.96
N GLU A 93 -8.80 -11.48 -28.80
CA GLU A 93 -9.79 -10.83 -29.66
C GLU A 93 -10.40 -11.81 -30.67
N THR A 94 -9.54 -12.59 -31.33
CA THR A 94 -10.00 -13.67 -32.23
C THR A 94 -10.90 -14.66 -31.51
N LEU A 95 -10.54 -15.04 -30.28
CA LEU A 95 -11.37 -15.92 -29.45
C LEU A 95 -12.70 -15.25 -29.08
N PHE A 96 -12.70 -14.01 -28.62
CA PHE A 96 -13.91 -13.34 -28.11
C PHE A 96 -14.85 -12.82 -29.19
N ALA A 97 -14.37 -12.68 -30.43
CA ALA A 97 -15.19 -12.41 -31.61
C ALA A 97 -16.12 -13.58 -31.99
N ASN A 98 -15.94 -14.76 -31.37
CA ASN A 98 -16.79 -15.91 -31.60
C ASN A 98 -18.24 -15.69 -31.18
N ARG A 99 -19.13 -15.77 -32.17
CA ARG A 99 -20.58 -15.85 -31.96
C ARG A 99 -20.99 -17.29 -31.66
N LYS A 100 -22.26 -17.46 -31.30
CA LYS A 100 -22.89 -18.78 -31.14
C LYS A 100 -22.66 -19.64 -32.40
N GLN A 101 -22.09 -20.82 -32.22
CA GLN A 101 -21.71 -21.72 -33.33
C GLN A 101 -21.78 -23.19 -32.89
N LYS A 102 -21.66 -24.12 -33.83
CA LYS A 102 -21.61 -25.55 -33.51
C LYS A 102 -20.43 -25.87 -32.57
N ALA A 103 -20.64 -26.76 -31.60
CA ALA A 103 -19.63 -27.16 -30.63
C ALA A 103 -18.29 -27.56 -31.27
N GLU A 104 -18.31 -28.33 -32.36
CA GLU A 104 -17.10 -28.73 -33.11
C GLU A 104 -16.28 -27.55 -33.63
N ASN A 105 -16.95 -26.52 -34.15
CA ASN A 105 -16.28 -25.33 -34.68
C ASN A 105 -15.71 -24.48 -33.54
N LEU A 106 -16.41 -24.40 -32.41
CA LEU A 106 -15.91 -23.73 -31.22
C LEU A 106 -14.65 -24.43 -30.67
N LEU A 107 -14.66 -25.76 -30.58
CA LEU A 107 -13.51 -26.56 -30.15
C LEU A 107 -12.29 -26.42 -31.09
N LYS A 108 -12.51 -26.36 -32.41
CA LYS A 108 -11.43 -26.07 -33.37
C LYS A 108 -10.78 -24.72 -33.11
N LYS A 109 -11.59 -23.68 -32.88
CA LYS A 109 -11.09 -22.33 -32.58
C LYS A 109 -10.43 -22.25 -31.21
N TRP A 110 -10.94 -22.97 -30.22
CA TRP A 110 -10.29 -23.11 -28.92
C TRP A 110 -8.90 -23.73 -29.06
N ASN A 111 -8.77 -24.80 -29.84
CA ASN A 111 -7.47 -25.42 -30.11
C ASN A 111 -6.49 -24.46 -30.82
N VAL A 112 -6.98 -23.67 -31.79
CA VAL A 112 -6.17 -22.60 -32.43
C VAL A 112 -5.71 -21.58 -31.38
N PHE A 113 -6.60 -21.12 -30.50
CA PHE A 113 -6.27 -20.19 -29.42
C PHE A 113 -5.21 -20.77 -28.46
N LEU A 114 -5.32 -22.04 -28.06
CA LEU A 114 -4.32 -22.70 -27.20
C LEU A 114 -2.93 -22.74 -27.88
N LYS A 115 -2.88 -22.95 -29.21
CA LYS A 115 -1.63 -22.94 -29.98
C LYS A 115 -1.05 -21.54 -30.10
N GLU A 116 -1.85 -20.55 -30.47
CA GLU A 116 -1.43 -19.15 -30.57
C GLU A 116 -0.98 -18.58 -29.22
N GLY A 117 -1.61 -19.02 -28.13
CA GLY A 117 -1.22 -18.69 -26.76
C GLY A 117 -0.04 -19.50 -26.22
N ALA A 118 0.55 -20.42 -27.00
CA ALA A 118 1.66 -21.30 -26.60
C ALA A 118 1.39 -22.16 -25.34
N VAL A 119 0.13 -22.45 -25.01
CA VAL A 119 -0.28 -23.06 -23.72
C VAL A 119 0.38 -24.41 -23.49
N THR A 120 0.44 -25.26 -24.51
CA THR A 120 1.07 -26.59 -24.39
C THR A 120 2.57 -26.50 -24.13
N ASN A 121 3.27 -25.55 -24.77
CA ASN A 121 4.69 -25.35 -24.55
C ASN A 121 4.95 -24.79 -23.14
N GLN A 122 4.17 -23.80 -22.72
CA GLN A 122 4.28 -23.23 -21.38
C GLN A 122 4.01 -24.25 -20.27
N LEU A 123 3.05 -25.16 -20.48
CA LEU A 123 2.81 -26.26 -19.54
C LEU A 123 3.99 -27.24 -19.48
N GLN A 124 4.65 -27.50 -20.61
CA GLN A 124 5.87 -28.33 -20.62
C GLN A 124 7.02 -27.63 -19.90
N ASP A 125 7.23 -26.34 -20.13
CA ASP A 125 8.28 -25.55 -19.49
C ASP A 125 8.05 -25.48 -17.96
N LEU A 126 6.80 -25.28 -17.52
CA LEU A 126 6.42 -25.24 -16.11
C LEU A 126 6.69 -26.58 -15.40
N THR A 127 6.61 -27.70 -16.12
CA THR A 127 6.80 -29.04 -15.55
C THR A 127 8.22 -29.56 -15.65
N ALA A 128 9.06 -29.00 -16.52
CA ALA A 128 10.39 -29.50 -16.83
C ALA A 128 11.34 -29.55 -15.62
N THR A 129 11.19 -28.64 -14.65
CA THR A 129 12.04 -28.57 -13.46
C THR A 129 11.45 -29.27 -12.23
N MET A 130 10.27 -29.89 -12.36
CA MET A 130 9.58 -30.56 -11.24
C MET A 130 10.10 -31.99 -11.03
N GLU A 131 9.93 -32.49 -9.80
CA GLU A 131 10.18 -33.90 -9.46
C GLU A 131 9.21 -34.85 -10.21
N ALA A 132 9.62 -36.09 -10.46
CA ALA A 132 8.85 -37.04 -11.29
C ALA A 132 7.40 -37.25 -10.83
N VAL A 133 7.17 -37.33 -9.51
CA VAL A 133 5.82 -37.49 -8.93
C VAL A 133 4.93 -36.28 -9.22
N GLU A 134 5.51 -35.08 -9.19
CA GLU A 134 4.78 -33.85 -9.48
C GLU A 134 4.54 -33.72 -10.99
N GLN A 135 5.48 -34.13 -11.84
CA GLN A 135 5.25 -34.22 -13.29
C GLN A 135 4.09 -35.16 -13.64
N GLU A 136 3.97 -36.31 -12.99
CA GLU A 136 2.84 -37.23 -13.18
C GLU A 136 1.50 -36.57 -12.82
N ARG A 137 1.44 -35.81 -11.72
CA ARG A 137 0.25 -35.04 -11.33
C ARG A 137 -0.15 -34.02 -12.41
N GLN A 138 0.82 -33.35 -13.01
CA GLN A 138 0.59 -32.35 -14.06
C GLN A 138 0.02 -33.02 -15.33
N VAL A 139 0.51 -34.22 -15.67
CA VAL A 139 -0.05 -35.05 -16.74
C VAL A 139 -1.49 -35.47 -16.43
N GLU A 140 -1.84 -35.78 -15.18
CA GLU A 140 -3.23 -36.08 -14.80
C GLU A 140 -4.15 -34.88 -15.03
N VAL A 141 -3.71 -33.66 -14.72
CA VAL A 141 -4.51 -32.45 -14.95
C VAL A 141 -4.74 -32.22 -16.44
N TRP A 142 -3.71 -32.40 -17.27
CA TRP A 142 -3.86 -32.30 -18.72
C TRP A 142 -4.84 -33.34 -19.27
N LYS A 143 -4.79 -34.59 -18.77
CA LYS A 143 -5.75 -35.63 -19.13
C LYS A 143 -7.18 -35.26 -18.72
N ALA A 144 -7.36 -34.73 -17.51
CA ALA A 144 -8.67 -34.26 -17.04
C ALA A 144 -9.21 -33.13 -17.93
N PHE A 145 -8.36 -32.16 -18.29
CA PHE A 145 -8.70 -31.08 -19.23
C PHE A 145 -9.16 -31.62 -20.59
N CYS A 146 -8.38 -32.52 -21.21
CA CYS A 146 -8.75 -33.15 -22.48
C CYS A 146 -10.06 -33.95 -22.35
N HIS A 147 -10.24 -34.68 -21.25
CA HIS A 147 -11.45 -35.46 -21.02
C HIS A 147 -12.70 -34.58 -20.94
N VAL A 148 -12.65 -33.43 -20.25
CA VAL A 148 -13.77 -32.49 -20.20
C VAL A 148 -14.11 -31.95 -21.61
N LEU A 149 -13.11 -31.67 -22.45
CA LEU A 149 -13.32 -31.24 -23.83
C LEU A 149 -13.97 -32.34 -24.70
N GLU A 150 -13.56 -33.59 -24.53
CA GLU A 150 -14.14 -34.75 -25.23
C GLU A 150 -15.60 -34.99 -24.82
N GLN A 151 -15.90 -34.89 -23.52
CA GLN A 151 -17.27 -34.97 -23.01
C GLN A 151 -18.13 -33.83 -23.56
N PHE A 152 -17.60 -32.60 -23.57
CA PHE A 152 -18.29 -31.46 -24.18
C PHE A 152 -18.59 -31.69 -25.67
N ALA A 153 -17.62 -32.20 -26.43
CA ALA A 153 -17.81 -32.53 -27.85
C ALA A 153 -18.92 -33.57 -28.06
N THR A 154 -19.00 -34.57 -27.19
CA THR A 154 -19.97 -35.66 -27.28
C THR A 154 -21.39 -35.20 -26.90
N VAL A 155 -21.54 -34.52 -25.77
CA VAL A 155 -22.85 -34.08 -25.24
C VAL A 155 -23.47 -33.00 -26.13
N PHE A 156 -22.66 -32.06 -26.63
CA PHE A 156 -23.13 -30.94 -27.45
C PHE A 156 -22.91 -31.16 -28.95
N ALA A 157 -22.76 -32.41 -29.39
CA ALA A 157 -22.64 -32.76 -30.81
C ALA A 157 -23.81 -32.18 -31.61
N GLY A 158 -23.50 -31.45 -32.69
CA GLY A 158 -24.50 -30.76 -33.52
C GLY A 158 -25.19 -29.54 -32.88
N SER A 159 -25.08 -29.34 -31.56
CA SER A 159 -25.68 -28.23 -30.83
C SER A 159 -24.92 -26.91 -31.04
N GLN A 160 -25.67 -25.80 -31.00
CA GLN A 160 -25.08 -24.47 -31.04
C GLN A 160 -24.83 -23.93 -29.62
N VAL A 161 -23.58 -23.63 -29.31
CA VAL A 161 -23.14 -23.15 -27.98
C VAL A 161 -22.40 -21.82 -28.13
N ASN A 162 -22.51 -20.96 -27.12
CA ASN A 162 -21.76 -19.71 -27.06
C ASN A 162 -20.43 -19.90 -26.28
N LEU A 163 -19.47 -19.00 -26.46
CA LEU A 163 -18.15 -19.12 -25.84
C LEU A 163 -18.20 -19.08 -24.30
N GLU A 164 -19.07 -18.25 -23.73
CA GLU A 164 -19.17 -18.10 -22.28
C GLU A 164 -19.70 -19.38 -21.63
N ASP A 165 -20.76 -19.99 -22.19
CA ASP A 165 -21.32 -21.26 -21.72
C ASP A 165 -20.26 -22.38 -21.80
N PHE A 166 -19.51 -22.43 -22.90
CA PHE A 166 -18.41 -23.38 -23.08
C PHE A 166 -17.32 -23.21 -22.00
N LEU A 167 -16.83 -22.00 -21.79
CA LEU A 167 -15.80 -21.71 -20.79
C LEU A 167 -16.31 -21.99 -19.37
N ALA A 168 -17.58 -21.68 -19.08
CA ALA A 168 -18.20 -21.96 -17.79
C ALA A 168 -18.31 -23.47 -17.50
N LEU A 169 -18.70 -24.26 -18.50
CA LEU A 169 -18.76 -25.71 -18.39
C LEU A 169 -17.36 -26.33 -18.28
N LEU A 170 -16.40 -25.85 -19.06
CA LEU A 170 -15.01 -26.30 -19.01
C LEU A 170 -14.40 -26.02 -17.63
N HIS A 171 -14.56 -24.78 -17.13
CA HIS A 171 -14.13 -24.40 -15.80
C HIS A 171 -14.79 -25.29 -14.74
N SER A 172 -16.12 -25.44 -14.76
CA SER A 172 -16.83 -26.28 -13.80
C SER A 172 -16.38 -27.75 -13.82
N GLY A 173 -16.12 -28.32 -15.01
CA GLY A 173 -15.62 -29.69 -15.14
C GLY A 173 -14.23 -29.85 -14.54
N MET A 174 -13.36 -28.86 -14.75
CA MET A 174 -12.02 -28.84 -14.16
C MET A 174 -12.04 -28.63 -12.64
N SER A 175 -12.85 -27.71 -12.12
CA SER A 175 -12.93 -27.44 -10.67
C SER A 175 -13.45 -28.65 -9.88
N LEU A 176 -14.32 -29.45 -10.50
CA LEU A 176 -14.85 -30.70 -9.92
C LEU A 176 -13.89 -31.89 -10.10
N SER A 177 -12.83 -31.75 -10.90
CA SER A 177 -11.84 -32.81 -11.10
C SER A 177 -10.91 -32.91 -9.88
N GLN A 178 -10.51 -34.14 -9.57
CA GLN A 178 -9.67 -34.45 -8.42
C GLN A 178 -8.47 -35.30 -8.86
N TYR A 179 -7.32 -35.06 -8.22
CA TYR A 179 -6.14 -35.89 -8.43
C TYR A 179 -6.42 -37.33 -8.01
N ARG A 180 -5.80 -38.28 -8.73
CA ARG A 180 -5.84 -39.66 -8.29
C ARG A 180 -5.12 -39.76 -6.95
N THR A 181 -5.65 -40.56 -6.04
CA THR A 181 -4.99 -40.83 -4.76
C THR A 181 -3.62 -41.43 -5.00
N ILE A 182 -2.58 -40.76 -4.48
CA ILE A 182 -1.21 -41.28 -4.50
C ILE A 182 -1.20 -42.65 -3.80
N PRO A 183 -0.63 -43.71 -4.41
CA PRO A 183 -0.51 -45.01 -3.77
C PRO A 183 0.22 -44.91 -2.42
N ALA A 184 -0.27 -45.62 -1.41
CA ALA A 184 0.39 -45.66 -0.11
C ALA A 184 1.81 -46.25 -0.23
N THR A 185 2.81 -45.52 0.26
CA THR A 185 4.20 -45.97 0.29
C THR A 185 4.55 -46.60 1.65
N VAL A 186 5.63 -47.38 1.71
CA VAL A 186 6.07 -48.00 2.97
C VAL A 186 6.59 -46.93 3.92
N GLY A 187 6.14 -46.95 5.18
CA GLY A 187 6.61 -46.01 6.23
C GLY A 187 5.80 -44.72 6.37
N THR A 188 4.56 -44.68 5.88
CA THR A 188 3.68 -43.49 5.98
C THR A 188 2.61 -43.59 7.07
N VAL A 189 2.17 -42.44 7.59
CA VAL A 189 0.96 -42.33 8.41
C VAL A 189 -0.27 -42.30 7.49
N LEU A 190 -1.25 -43.17 7.75
CA LEU A 190 -2.52 -43.19 7.02
C LEU A 190 -3.47 -42.12 7.57
N VAL A 191 -3.90 -41.18 6.71
CA VAL A 191 -4.90 -40.15 7.04
C VAL A 191 -6.16 -40.42 6.21
N GLN A 192 -7.30 -40.59 6.87
CA GLN A 192 -8.57 -40.94 6.22
C GLN A 192 -9.79 -40.33 6.94
N SER A 193 -10.92 -40.22 6.23
CA SER A 193 -12.21 -39.78 6.80
C SER A 193 -12.73 -40.78 7.84
N TYR A 194 -13.48 -40.29 8.82
CA TYR A 194 -14.19 -41.11 9.81
C TYR A 194 -15.11 -42.16 9.17
N ASP A 195 -15.70 -41.84 8.01
CA ASP A 195 -16.64 -42.73 7.31
C ASP A 195 -15.96 -44.03 6.81
N LEU A 196 -14.63 -44.04 6.73
CA LEU A 196 -13.82 -45.16 6.25
C LEU A 196 -13.20 -45.96 7.40
N ILE A 197 -13.49 -45.61 8.65
CA ILE A 197 -12.93 -46.29 9.81
C ILE A 197 -13.55 -47.67 9.97
N ALA A 198 -12.68 -48.66 10.12
CA ALA A 198 -13.03 -50.01 10.55
C ALA A 198 -12.43 -50.33 11.93
N PRO A 199 -13.03 -51.27 12.68
CA PRO A 199 -12.45 -51.78 13.92
C PRO A 199 -11.07 -52.42 13.72
N LEU A 200 -10.19 -52.30 14.74
CA LEU A 200 -8.86 -52.92 14.84
C LEU A 200 -7.94 -52.66 13.62
N THR A 201 -8.06 -51.46 13.04
CA THR A 201 -7.39 -51.01 11.82
C THR A 201 -5.90 -50.76 12.03
N ALA A 202 -5.49 -50.22 13.18
CA ALA A 202 -4.09 -49.90 13.46
C ALA A 202 -3.74 -50.07 14.93
N ASP A 203 -2.45 -50.16 15.25
CA ASP A 203 -1.98 -50.17 16.64
C ASP A 203 -2.32 -48.86 17.37
N PHE A 204 -2.14 -47.74 16.68
CA PHE A 204 -2.40 -46.40 17.19
C PHE A 204 -3.34 -45.66 16.26
N VAL A 205 -4.41 -45.07 16.80
CA VAL A 205 -5.36 -44.24 16.03
C VAL A 205 -5.52 -42.89 16.71
N TYR A 206 -5.41 -41.82 15.92
CA TYR A 206 -5.63 -40.45 16.34
C TYR A 206 -6.82 -39.89 15.57
N ALA A 207 -7.94 -39.67 16.26
CA ALA A 207 -9.10 -38.98 15.70
C ALA A 207 -9.07 -37.49 16.09
N ILE A 208 -9.08 -36.63 15.08
CA ILE A 208 -8.81 -35.19 15.19
C ILE A 208 -9.98 -34.35 14.67
N GLY A 209 -10.47 -33.41 15.47
CA GLY A 209 -11.58 -32.56 15.06
C GLY A 209 -12.96 -33.20 15.30
N LEU A 210 -13.10 -33.94 16.41
CA LEU A 210 -14.37 -34.47 16.91
C LEU A 210 -15.24 -33.36 17.52
N THR A 211 -15.64 -32.41 16.69
CA THR A 211 -16.50 -31.28 17.05
C THR A 211 -17.98 -31.64 16.83
N GLN A 212 -18.88 -30.84 17.39
CA GLN A 212 -20.32 -30.96 17.17
C GLN A 212 -20.70 -30.88 15.69
N ASP A 213 -19.98 -30.08 14.89
CA ASP A 213 -20.24 -29.91 13.46
C ASP A 213 -19.75 -31.10 12.60
N ASN A 214 -18.76 -31.85 13.10
CA ASN A 214 -18.14 -32.94 12.35
C ASN A 214 -18.65 -34.33 12.75
N LEU A 215 -19.01 -34.54 14.03
CA LEU A 215 -19.53 -35.80 14.53
C LEU A 215 -20.46 -35.58 15.72
N PRO A 216 -21.74 -36.03 15.69
CA PRO A 216 -22.43 -36.67 14.58
C PRO A 216 -22.57 -35.73 13.38
N LYS A 217 -22.37 -36.24 12.16
CA LYS A 217 -22.62 -35.47 10.94
C LYS A 217 -24.11 -35.19 10.84
N ILE A 218 -24.49 -33.92 10.71
CA ILE A 218 -25.88 -33.55 10.43
C ILE A 218 -26.06 -33.61 8.91
N ALA A 219 -26.90 -34.53 8.42
CA ALA A 219 -27.21 -34.59 6.99
C ALA A 219 -28.21 -33.46 6.67
N GLN A 220 -27.80 -32.54 5.81
CA GLN A 220 -28.73 -31.62 5.16
C GLN A 220 -29.09 -32.18 3.78
N ASN A 221 -30.39 -32.37 3.54
CA ASN A 221 -30.87 -32.75 2.22
C ASN A 221 -30.96 -31.50 1.34
N THR A 222 -30.06 -31.39 0.36
CA THR A 222 -30.02 -30.32 -0.64
C THR A 222 -30.52 -30.77 -2.01
N SER A 223 -31.15 -31.95 -2.09
CA SER A 223 -31.70 -32.48 -3.34
C SER A 223 -33.03 -31.83 -3.72
N LEU A 224 -33.53 -32.14 -4.92
CA LEU A 224 -34.82 -31.64 -5.41
C LEU A 224 -36.00 -32.01 -4.50
N LEU A 225 -35.93 -33.16 -3.82
CA LEU A 225 -37.01 -33.66 -2.94
C LEU A 225 -36.55 -33.62 -1.48
N THR A 226 -37.34 -32.96 -0.65
CA THR A 226 -37.16 -32.89 0.80
C THR A 226 -37.34 -34.25 1.47
N ASP A 227 -36.86 -34.38 2.70
CA ASP A 227 -37.02 -35.62 3.48
C ASP A 227 -38.49 -35.93 3.76
N GLU A 228 -39.34 -34.90 3.93
CA GLU A 228 -40.78 -35.05 4.14
C GLU A 228 -41.49 -35.56 2.88
N GLU A 229 -41.18 -35.00 1.71
CA GLU A 229 -41.72 -35.48 0.43
C GLU A 229 -41.34 -36.93 0.17
N ARG A 230 -40.09 -37.30 0.44
CA ARG A 230 -39.63 -38.70 0.34
C ARG A 230 -40.37 -39.60 1.32
N GLN A 231 -40.59 -39.14 2.55
CA GLN A 231 -41.35 -39.91 3.55
C GLN A 231 -42.81 -40.12 3.14
N ASN A 232 -43.46 -39.10 2.57
CA ASN A 232 -44.83 -39.20 2.07
C ASN A 232 -44.92 -40.17 0.88
N LEU A 233 -43.95 -40.14 -0.05
CA LEU A 233 -43.87 -41.10 -1.15
C LEU A 233 -43.61 -42.53 -0.65
N ASN A 234 -42.79 -42.69 0.39
CA ASN A 234 -42.48 -43.99 0.99
C ASN A 234 -43.68 -44.67 1.66
N GLN A 235 -44.72 -43.92 2.03
CA GLN A 235 -45.94 -44.47 2.62
C GLN A 235 -46.81 -45.22 1.60
N THR A 236 -46.70 -44.88 0.32
CA THR A 236 -47.51 -45.45 -0.76
C THR A 236 -46.71 -46.33 -1.73
N THR A 237 -45.40 -46.48 -1.51
CA THR A 237 -44.53 -47.36 -2.28
C THR A 237 -44.36 -48.73 -1.62
N GLU A 238 -44.31 -49.77 -2.45
CA GLU A 238 -44.06 -51.15 -2.01
C GLU A 238 -42.66 -51.30 -1.39
N GLU A 239 -42.48 -52.31 -0.54
CA GLU A 239 -41.16 -52.65 0.02
C GLU A 239 -40.16 -52.91 -1.11
N GLY A 240 -39.04 -52.17 -1.09
CA GLY A 240 -38.00 -52.20 -2.13
C GLY A 240 -38.02 -51.04 -3.12
N ALA A 241 -39.11 -50.26 -3.18
CA ALA A 241 -39.23 -49.06 -4.03
C ALA A 241 -39.09 -47.74 -3.25
N GLN A 242 -38.72 -47.80 -1.97
CA GLN A 242 -38.63 -46.64 -1.08
C GLN A 242 -37.41 -45.76 -1.38
N LEU A 243 -37.63 -44.45 -1.35
CA LEU A 243 -36.60 -43.42 -1.44
C LEU A 243 -35.82 -43.31 -0.13
N GLN A 244 -34.51 -43.14 -0.20
CA GLN A 244 -33.69 -42.97 1.00
C GLN A 244 -33.97 -41.62 1.69
N ILE A 245 -34.19 -41.64 3.00
CA ILE A 245 -34.33 -40.43 3.83
C ILE A 245 -32.97 -40.15 4.48
N ALA A 246 -32.32 -39.06 4.06
CA ALA A 246 -30.92 -38.80 4.39
C ALA A 246 -30.70 -38.60 5.90
N SER A 247 -31.60 -37.87 6.58
CA SER A 247 -31.52 -37.62 8.02
C SER A 247 -31.60 -38.91 8.87
N SER A 248 -32.55 -39.80 8.57
CA SER A 248 -32.75 -41.06 9.30
C SER A 248 -31.57 -42.02 9.16
N GLU A 249 -31.07 -42.20 7.95
CA GLU A 249 -29.92 -43.08 7.68
C GLU A 249 -28.63 -42.52 8.27
N ASN A 250 -28.47 -41.20 8.29
CA ASN A 250 -27.25 -40.60 8.84
C ASN A 250 -27.14 -40.79 10.36
N LEU A 251 -28.23 -40.76 11.12
CA LEU A 251 -28.19 -41.04 12.56
C LEU A 251 -27.63 -42.45 12.86
N LYS A 252 -28.08 -43.46 12.09
CA LYS A 252 -27.57 -44.83 12.21
C LYS A 252 -26.08 -44.91 11.85
N LYS A 253 -25.68 -44.26 10.74
CA LYS A 253 -24.28 -44.20 10.29
C LYS A 253 -23.37 -43.52 11.32
N ASN A 254 -23.81 -42.42 11.93
CA ASN A 254 -23.06 -41.73 12.98
C ASN A 254 -22.77 -42.63 14.18
N ARG A 255 -23.79 -43.36 14.67
CA ARG A 255 -23.62 -44.33 15.77
C ARG A 255 -22.64 -45.45 15.40
N TYR A 256 -22.79 -46.03 14.21
CA TYR A 256 -21.87 -47.05 13.72
C TYR A 256 -20.43 -46.53 13.58
N THR A 257 -20.27 -45.32 13.08
CA THR A 257 -18.95 -44.66 12.92
C THR A 257 -18.29 -44.45 14.27
N MET A 258 -19.02 -43.96 15.27
CA MET A 258 -18.48 -43.78 16.63
C MET A 258 -18.09 -45.12 17.26
N LEU A 259 -18.93 -46.15 17.16
CA LEU A 259 -18.61 -47.49 17.65
C LEU A 259 -17.38 -48.10 16.95
N SER A 260 -17.25 -47.88 15.64
CA SER A 260 -16.09 -48.32 14.87
C SER A 260 -14.82 -47.56 15.28
N LEU A 261 -14.94 -46.25 15.53
CA LEU A 261 -13.84 -45.41 16.01
C LEU A 261 -13.34 -45.83 17.39
N VAL A 262 -14.24 -46.08 18.36
CA VAL A 262 -13.86 -46.53 19.71
C VAL A 262 -13.10 -47.86 19.66
N ASN A 263 -13.42 -48.72 18.69
CA ASN A 263 -12.78 -50.02 18.49
C ASN A 263 -11.66 -50.02 17.44
N SER A 264 -11.24 -48.85 16.94
CA SER A 264 -10.32 -48.76 15.79
C SER A 264 -8.86 -49.10 16.14
N ALA A 265 -8.41 -48.79 17.36
CA ALA A 265 -7.02 -48.98 17.77
C ALA A 265 -6.78 -50.30 18.53
N ARG A 266 -5.65 -50.96 18.29
CA ARG A 266 -5.24 -52.18 19.02
C ARG A 266 -4.47 -51.88 20.31
N LYS A 267 -3.76 -50.75 20.38
CA LYS A 267 -2.97 -50.34 21.55
C LYS A 267 -3.47 -49.04 22.16
N GLN A 268 -3.64 -47.99 21.36
CA GLN A 268 -4.05 -46.69 21.89
C GLN A 268 -4.90 -45.89 20.90
N LEU A 269 -6.03 -45.39 21.40
CA LEU A 269 -6.92 -44.45 20.72
C LEU A 269 -6.79 -43.07 21.37
N VAL A 270 -6.52 -42.05 20.57
CA VAL A 270 -6.53 -40.64 20.99
C VAL A 270 -7.67 -39.93 20.29
N LEU A 271 -8.59 -39.38 21.08
CA LEU A 271 -9.73 -38.62 20.59
C LEU A 271 -9.51 -37.14 20.95
N SER A 272 -9.63 -36.25 19.97
CA SER A 272 -9.37 -34.82 20.17
C SER A 272 -10.37 -33.94 19.43
N ALA A 273 -10.71 -32.81 20.06
CA ALA A 273 -11.55 -31.76 19.50
C ALA A 273 -10.92 -30.39 19.80
N PRO A 274 -10.87 -29.48 18.82
CA PRO A 274 -10.44 -28.11 19.06
C PRO A 274 -11.52 -27.36 19.84
N SER A 275 -11.11 -26.60 20.86
CA SER A 275 -11.97 -25.61 21.52
C SER A 275 -12.11 -24.32 20.69
N LEU A 276 -11.13 -24.03 19.84
CA LEU A 276 -11.11 -22.91 18.90
C LEU A 276 -10.72 -23.43 17.52
N PHE A 277 -11.55 -23.15 16.51
CA PHE A 277 -11.29 -23.50 15.12
C PHE A 277 -11.52 -22.26 14.25
N ASN A 278 -10.52 -21.85 13.46
CA ASN A 278 -10.56 -20.61 12.67
C ASN A 278 -11.07 -19.40 13.49
N GLU A 279 -10.49 -19.19 14.68
CA GLU A 279 -10.84 -18.11 15.61
C GLU A 279 -12.28 -18.14 16.18
N SER A 280 -13.07 -19.16 15.85
CA SER A 280 -14.42 -19.34 16.38
C SER A 280 -14.42 -20.40 17.48
N GLU A 281 -15.26 -20.21 18.51
CA GLU A 281 -15.51 -21.26 19.50
C GLU A 281 -16.09 -22.49 18.81
N SER A 282 -15.45 -23.63 19.06
CA SER A 282 -15.83 -24.92 18.51
C SER A 282 -16.27 -25.82 19.65
N LYS A 283 -17.50 -26.32 19.57
CA LYS A 283 -18.06 -27.24 20.56
C LYS A 283 -17.58 -28.65 20.29
N GLU A 284 -17.24 -29.37 21.35
CA GLU A 284 -16.89 -30.79 21.24
C GLU A 284 -18.12 -31.65 20.89
N SER A 285 -17.87 -32.78 20.25
CA SER A 285 -18.90 -33.76 19.94
C SER A 285 -19.62 -34.24 21.20
N ILE A 286 -20.94 -34.46 21.10
CA ILE A 286 -21.73 -35.09 22.17
C ILE A 286 -21.18 -36.47 22.55
N TYR A 287 -20.57 -37.19 21.61
CA TYR A 287 -19.97 -38.49 21.88
C TYR A 287 -18.73 -38.40 22.79
N LEU A 288 -17.99 -37.29 22.74
CA LEU A 288 -16.89 -37.06 23.69
C LEU A 288 -17.44 -36.79 25.09
N GLN A 289 -18.53 -36.04 25.20
CA GLN A 289 -19.21 -35.77 26.47
C GLN A 289 -19.75 -37.07 27.09
N GLU A 290 -20.33 -37.96 26.28
CA GLU A 290 -20.76 -39.29 26.72
C GLU A 290 -19.59 -40.12 27.27
N LEU A 291 -18.44 -40.13 26.57
CA LEU A 291 -17.24 -40.83 27.07
C LEU A 291 -16.75 -40.24 28.40
N VAL A 292 -16.72 -38.92 28.55
CA VAL A 292 -16.37 -38.30 29.83
C VAL A 292 -17.35 -38.72 30.93
N HIS A 293 -18.65 -38.77 30.62
CA HIS A 293 -19.67 -39.25 31.56
C HIS A 293 -19.49 -40.72 31.95
N PHE A 294 -19.00 -41.58 31.04
CA PHE A 294 -18.62 -42.96 31.32
C PHE A 294 -17.35 -43.11 32.19
N GLY A 295 -16.70 -42.01 32.56
CA GLY A 295 -15.54 -42.00 33.46
C GLY A 295 -14.19 -41.86 32.76
N PHE A 296 -14.16 -41.56 31.46
CA PHE A 296 -12.91 -41.24 30.78
C PHE A 296 -12.41 -39.83 31.16
N SER A 297 -11.10 -39.70 31.39
CA SER A 297 -10.50 -38.42 31.78
C SER A 297 -10.26 -37.51 30.58
N ARG A 298 -10.79 -36.29 30.65
CA ARG A 298 -10.51 -35.22 29.69
C ARG A 298 -9.16 -34.57 30.01
N LYS A 299 -8.30 -34.42 29.01
CA LYS A 299 -7.03 -33.68 29.12
C LYS A 299 -7.10 -32.44 28.23
N GLU A 300 -7.12 -31.26 28.83
CA GLU A 300 -6.98 -30.02 28.07
C GLU A 300 -5.52 -29.82 27.67
N LYS A 301 -5.27 -29.69 26.37
CA LYS A 301 -3.99 -29.28 25.81
C LYS A 301 -4.16 -27.90 25.21
N ARG A 302 -3.30 -26.97 25.61
CA ARG A 302 -3.20 -25.61 25.07
C ARG A 302 -1.76 -25.40 24.63
N MET A 303 -1.55 -24.62 23.58
CA MET A 303 -0.21 -24.15 23.26
C MET A 303 0.24 -23.25 24.41
N ASN A 304 1.26 -23.67 25.17
CA ASN A 304 1.81 -22.86 26.23
C ASN A 304 2.81 -21.87 25.63
N HIS A 305 2.40 -20.61 25.50
CA HIS A 305 3.30 -19.59 24.97
C HIS A 305 4.25 -19.01 26.05
N LYS A 306 3.98 -19.25 27.35
CA LYS A 306 4.79 -18.72 28.46
C LYS A 306 6.02 -19.58 28.79
N GLY A 307 6.03 -20.85 28.38
CA GLY A 307 7.14 -21.75 28.62
C GLY A 307 7.23 -22.80 27.53
N LEU A 308 8.43 -23.00 27.00
CA LEU A 308 8.72 -24.05 26.03
C LEU A 308 8.89 -25.38 26.76
N SER A 309 8.01 -26.34 26.50
CA SER A 309 8.20 -27.72 26.92
C SER A 309 8.79 -28.57 25.80
N LYS A 310 9.44 -29.67 26.17
CA LYS A 310 9.78 -30.78 25.26
C LYS A 310 8.55 -31.33 24.51
N GLU A 311 7.36 -31.17 25.06
CA GLU A 311 6.09 -31.59 24.43
C GLU A 311 5.63 -30.67 23.29
N ASP A 312 6.15 -29.44 23.23
CA ASP A 312 5.76 -28.42 22.24
C ASP A 312 6.67 -28.44 21.00
N ILE A 313 7.62 -29.38 20.93
CA ILE A 313 8.67 -29.43 19.90
C ILE A 313 8.43 -30.63 18.99
N GLY A 314 7.79 -30.40 17.84
CA GLY A 314 7.54 -31.44 16.83
C GLY A 314 8.47 -31.37 15.61
N SER A 315 9.03 -30.18 15.32
CA SER A 315 9.90 -29.95 14.15
C SER A 315 10.79 -28.72 14.37
N TYR A 316 11.80 -28.53 13.52
CA TYR A 316 12.61 -27.30 13.53
C TYR A 316 11.77 -26.04 13.29
N HIS A 317 10.74 -26.12 12.43
CA HIS A 317 9.83 -25.01 12.17
C HIS A 317 9.00 -24.67 13.42
N SER A 318 8.40 -25.69 14.05
CA SER A 318 7.65 -25.53 15.30
C SER A 318 8.54 -24.97 16.42
N LEU A 319 9.79 -25.43 16.53
CA LEU A 319 10.75 -24.90 17.49
C LEU A 319 11.06 -23.41 17.25
N LEU A 320 11.27 -23.03 15.99
CA LEU A 320 11.49 -21.62 15.63
C LEU A 320 10.29 -20.76 16.00
N SER A 321 9.07 -21.17 15.61
CA SER A 321 7.84 -20.44 15.93
C SER A 321 7.66 -20.27 17.44
N SER A 322 7.93 -21.33 18.21
CA SER A 322 7.81 -21.28 19.67
C SER A 322 8.89 -20.41 20.32
N LEU A 323 10.13 -20.40 19.81
CA LEU A 323 11.19 -19.49 20.28
C LEU A 323 10.84 -18.03 19.98
N VAL A 324 10.34 -17.73 18.78
CA VAL A 324 9.90 -16.38 18.42
C VAL A 324 8.76 -15.92 19.33
N ALA A 325 7.75 -16.76 19.54
CA ALA A 325 6.63 -16.45 20.43
C ALA A 325 7.10 -16.21 21.88
N TYR A 326 8.03 -17.04 22.38
CA TYR A 326 8.62 -16.88 23.71
C TYR A 326 9.32 -15.52 23.85
N HIS A 327 10.11 -15.11 22.86
CA HIS A 327 10.83 -13.83 22.91
C HIS A 327 9.93 -12.59 22.72
N GLN A 328 8.83 -12.70 21.98
CA GLN A 328 7.90 -11.57 21.76
C GLN A 328 7.09 -11.19 23.00
N GLN A 329 6.90 -12.11 23.97
CA GLN A 329 6.05 -11.86 25.14
C GLN A 329 6.72 -11.01 26.24
N GLY A 330 8.04 -10.79 26.17
CA GLY A 330 8.77 -9.91 27.10
C GLY A 330 8.89 -10.40 28.56
N GLU A 331 8.07 -11.36 28.99
CA GLU A 331 8.16 -12.04 30.29
C GLU A 331 9.14 -13.23 30.19
N MET A 332 10.41 -13.03 30.56
CA MET A 332 11.37 -14.13 30.69
C MET A 332 10.99 -15.01 31.90
N SER A 333 11.01 -16.34 31.73
CA SER A 333 10.77 -17.28 32.84
C SER A 333 11.76 -17.02 33.99
N GLU A 334 11.27 -16.97 35.23
CA GLU A 334 12.06 -16.66 36.43
C GLU A 334 12.95 -17.84 36.89
N THR A 335 12.78 -19.03 36.32
CA THR A 335 13.52 -20.24 36.74
C THR A 335 14.78 -20.45 35.89
N GLU A 336 15.91 -20.69 36.57
CA GLU A 336 17.23 -20.87 35.95
C GLU A 336 17.32 -22.10 35.01
N GLN A 337 16.53 -23.14 35.29
CA GLN A 337 16.43 -24.35 34.47
C GLN A 337 15.73 -24.08 33.13
N ASP A 338 14.66 -23.28 33.12
CA ASP A 338 13.96 -22.91 31.89
C ASP A 338 14.86 -22.06 31.00
N LEU A 339 15.56 -21.07 31.57
CA LEU A 339 16.50 -20.23 30.83
C LEU A 339 17.63 -21.06 30.18
N THR A 340 18.11 -22.11 30.85
CA THR A 340 19.14 -22.99 30.30
C THR A 340 18.58 -23.83 29.13
N PHE A 341 17.38 -24.38 29.28
CA PHE A 341 16.70 -25.12 28.23
C PHE A 341 16.46 -24.26 26.98
N ILE A 342 15.95 -23.04 27.15
CA ILE A 342 15.75 -22.06 26.08
C ILE A 342 17.07 -21.73 25.37
N LYS A 343 18.15 -21.46 26.11
CA LYS A 343 19.47 -21.15 25.54
C LYS A 343 20.01 -22.29 24.67
N VAL A 344 19.83 -23.54 25.09
CA VAL A 344 20.25 -24.70 24.30
C VAL A 344 19.43 -24.79 23.00
N LEU A 345 18.11 -24.64 23.09
CA LEU A 345 17.23 -24.66 21.92
C LEU A 345 17.55 -23.53 20.93
N ALA A 346 17.73 -22.30 21.42
CA ALA A 346 18.12 -21.16 20.63
C ALA A 346 19.48 -21.37 19.95
N ARG A 347 20.43 -22.03 20.63
CA ARG A 347 21.74 -22.37 20.04
C ARG A 347 21.62 -23.44 18.94
N VAL A 348 20.82 -24.48 19.16
CA VAL A 348 20.59 -25.54 18.16
C VAL A 348 19.90 -24.95 16.93
N MET A 349 18.88 -24.11 17.13
CA MET A 349 18.22 -23.40 16.03
C MET A 349 19.15 -22.42 15.33
N GLY A 350 19.94 -21.64 16.07
CA GLY A 350 20.94 -20.73 15.50
C GLY A 350 21.89 -21.46 14.56
N LYS A 351 22.48 -22.59 15.01
CA LYS A 351 23.34 -23.41 14.14
C LYS A 351 22.62 -23.93 12.89
N LYS A 352 21.35 -24.29 13.00
CA LYS A 352 20.56 -24.79 11.87
C LYS A 352 20.27 -23.68 10.85
N LEU A 353 19.99 -22.48 11.33
CA LEU A 353 19.79 -21.29 10.52
C LEU A 353 21.10 -20.86 9.86
N ASP A 354 22.21 -20.85 10.59
CA ASP A 354 23.56 -20.56 10.05
C ASP A 354 23.92 -21.52 8.90
N GLN A 355 23.62 -22.82 9.04
CA GLN A 355 23.81 -23.82 7.97
C GLN A 355 22.99 -23.53 6.72
N GLN A 356 21.87 -22.80 6.86
CA GLN A 356 21.01 -22.37 5.77
C GLN A 356 21.32 -20.93 5.32
N GLY A 357 22.35 -20.29 5.88
CA GLY A 357 22.71 -18.90 5.60
C GLY A 357 21.70 -17.88 6.14
N LEU A 358 20.88 -18.27 7.12
CA LEU A 358 19.84 -17.43 7.71
C LEU A 358 20.31 -16.90 9.07
N GLU A 359 20.15 -15.60 9.30
CA GLU A 359 20.35 -15.02 10.64
C GLU A 359 19.21 -15.44 11.58
N ASN A 360 19.51 -15.63 12.86
CA ASN A 360 18.53 -16.06 13.86
C ASN A 360 17.51 -14.94 14.17
N PRO A 361 16.22 -15.08 13.78
CA PRO A 361 15.22 -14.03 13.98
C PRO A 361 14.64 -14.00 15.40
N ALA A 362 15.10 -14.87 16.32
CA ALA A 362 14.57 -14.97 17.69
C ALA A 362 14.83 -13.72 18.57
N LEU A 363 15.44 -12.67 18.02
CA LEU A 363 15.55 -11.37 18.65
C LEU A 363 14.78 -10.38 17.77
N PRO A 364 13.60 -9.88 18.19
CA PRO A 364 13.05 -8.68 17.57
C PRO A 364 14.00 -7.53 17.92
N SER A 365 15.03 -7.33 17.10
CA SER A 365 15.73 -6.05 17.10
C SER A 365 14.70 -5.03 16.64
N SER A 366 14.34 -4.14 17.55
CA SER A 366 13.83 -2.82 17.20
C SER A 366 14.39 -2.37 15.84
N PRO A 367 13.56 -1.94 14.88
CA PRO A 367 14.00 -1.65 13.53
C PRO A 367 15.16 -0.66 13.59
N SER A 368 16.30 -1.08 13.05
CA SER A 368 17.53 -0.30 13.10
C SER A 368 18.19 -0.24 11.74
N SER A 369 18.79 0.91 11.45
CA SER A 369 19.58 1.16 10.27
C SER A 369 21.06 1.01 10.58
N LYS A 370 21.85 0.51 9.63
CA LYS A 370 23.31 0.58 9.69
C LYS A 370 23.81 1.80 8.89
N PRO A 371 24.88 2.49 9.31
CA PRO A 371 25.51 3.50 8.48
C PRO A 371 25.97 2.93 7.14
N LEU A 372 25.94 3.75 6.09
CA LEU A 372 26.43 3.35 4.77
C LEU A 372 27.93 3.04 4.79
N ALA A 373 28.34 2.06 3.98
CA ALA A 373 29.76 1.71 3.81
C ALA A 373 30.54 2.87 3.17
N LYS A 374 31.85 2.95 3.47
CA LYS A 374 32.71 4.05 3.00
C LYS A 374 32.73 4.17 1.47
N ASP A 375 32.83 3.05 0.76
CA ASP A 375 32.87 3.04 -0.71
C ASP A 375 31.54 3.54 -1.30
N THR A 376 30.41 3.20 -0.68
CA THR A 376 29.08 3.71 -1.04
C THR A 376 28.99 5.22 -0.80
N LEU A 377 29.50 5.71 0.33
CA LEU A 377 29.54 7.15 0.62
C LEU A 377 30.42 7.92 -0.36
N GLN A 378 31.56 7.34 -0.75
CA GLN A 378 32.44 7.94 -1.74
C GLN A 378 31.77 8.01 -3.13
N ALA A 379 30.96 7.01 -3.49
CA ALA A 379 30.20 7.02 -4.73
C ALA A 379 29.02 8.01 -4.72
N LEU A 380 28.28 8.08 -3.61
CA LEU A 380 27.10 8.95 -3.47
C LEU A 380 27.48 10.43 -3.21
N TYR A 381 28.46 10.65 -2.34
CA TYR A 381 28.87 11.97 -1.88
C TYR A 381 30.40 12.19 -1.99
N PRO A 382 30.98 12.14 -3.21
CA PRO A 382 32.41 12.37 -3.42
C PRO A 382 32.88 13.66 -2.72
N ALA A 383 34.05 13.62 -2.07
CA ALA A 383 34.54 14.73 -1.24
C ALA A 383 34.84 16.01 -2.05
N ASP A 384 35.18 15.85 -3.33
CA ASP A 384 35.46 16.88 -4.32
C ASP A 384 34.18 17.46 -4.97
N LYS A 385 33.01 16.88 -4.69
CA LYS A 385 31.73 17.36 -5.20
C LYS A 385 30.92 18.14 -4.18
N GLU A 386 30.28 19.18 -4.68
CA GLU A 386 29.31 19.99 -3.96
C GLU A 386 28.17 19.12 -3.44
N PHE A 387 27.71 19.41 -2.21
CA PHE A 387 26.56 18.72 -1.62
C PHE A 387 25.34 19.64 -1.64
N TYR A 388 24.25 19.16 -2.23
CA TYR A 388 23.01 19.93 -2.38
C TYR A 388 21.90 19.39 -1.48
N LEU A 389 21.22 20.30 -0.78
CA LEU A 389 19.97 20.03 -0.08
C LEU A 389 18.85 20.90 -0.63
N SER A 390 17.63 20.39 -0.62
CA SER A 390 16.42 21.18 -0.88
C SER A 390 15.66 21.43 0.42
N THR A 391 14.77 22.42 0.41
CA THR A 391 13.82 22.67 1.51
C THR A 391 12.97 21.45 1.83
N SER A 392 12.44 20.79 0.80
CA SER A 392 11.67 19.56 0.93
C SER A 392 12.51 18.41 1.49
N GLY A 393 13.78 18.31 1.10
CA GLY A 393 14.72 17.31 1.61
C GLY A 393 15.04 17.52 3.09
N LEU A 394 15.24 18.77 3.52
CA LEU A 394 15.46 19.09 4.93
C LEU A 394 14.25 18.68 5.79
N THR A 395 13.05 19.11 5.39
CA THR A 395 11.81 18.75 6.09
C THR A 395 11.64 17.24 6.16
N GLU A 396 11.89 16.53 5.05
CA GLU A 396 11.81 15.07 5.00
C GLU A 396 12.77 14.39 5.98
N PHE A 397 14.02 14.86 6.03
CA PHE A 397 15.04 14.36 6.95
C PHE A 397 14.62 14.49 8.42
N TYR A 398 14.03 15.64 8.80
CA TYR A 398 13.54 15.85 10.16
C TYR A 398 12.20 15.13 10.43
N ARG A 399 11.40 14.81 9.42
CA ARG A 399 10.22 13.95 9.60
C ARG A 399 10.64 12.53 10.00
N ASN A 400 11.58 11.96 9.25
CA ASN A 400 12.20 10.67 9.51
C ASN A 400 13.45 10.53 8.62
N GLN A 401 14.62 10.28 9.22
CA GLN A 401 15.87 10.25 8.45
C GLN A 401 15.88 9.11 7.42
N TYR A 402 15.27 7.97 7.75
CA TYR A 402 15.17 6.87 6.80
C TYR A 402 14.23 7.19 5.63
N SER A 403 13.18 7.99 5.81
CA SER A 403 12.33 8.42 4.69
C SER A 403 13.13 9.29 3.69
N TYR A 404 14.04 10.13 4.19
CA TYR A 404 14.97 10.85 3.32
C TYR A 404 15.86 9.89 2.52
N PHE A 405 16.37 8.84 3.15
CA PHE A 405 17.16 7.81 2.47
C PHE A 405 16.36 7.12 1.35
N LEU A 406 15.15 6.66 1.63
CA LEU A 406 14.29 6.02 0.63
C LEU A 406 14.00 6.93 -0.57
N ARG A 407 13.67 8.20 -0.31
CA ARG A 407 13.21 9.14 -1.34
C ARG A 407 14.35 9.81 -2.11
N TYR A 408 15.38 10.28 -1.43
CA TYR A 408 16.44 11.11 -2.03
C TYR A 408 17.74 10.36 -2.30
N VAL A 409 17.98 9.22 -1.63
CA VAL A 409 19.20 8.42 -1.84
C VAL A 409 18.91 7.22 -2.74
N LEU A 410 17.91 6.40 -2.41
CA LEU A 410 17.50 5.26 -3.24
C LEU A 410 16.64 5.68 -4.44
N GLY A 411 15.94 6.82 -4.35
CA GLY A 411 15.06 7.28 -5.41
C GLY A 411 13.84 6.38 -5.62
N LEU A 412 13.34 5.75 -4.55
CA LEU A 412 12.13 4.93 -4.64
C LEU A 412 10.96 5.77 -5.12
N GLN A 413 10.21 5.23 -6.08
CA GLN A 413 9.04 5.88 -6.65
C GLN A 413 7.79 5.13 -6.22
N GLU A 414 6.76 5.88 -5.84
CA GLU A 414 5.42 5.34 -5.73
C GLU A 414 4.91 4.87 -7.10
N GLU A 415 3.88 4.03 -7.08
CA GLU A 415 3.20 3.59 -8.29
C GLU A 415 2.65 4.81 -9.05
N LEU A 416 3.18 5.05 -10.26
CA LEU A 416 2.73 6.18 -11.07
C LEU A 416 1.33 5.89 -11.61
N ARG A 417 0.44 6.88 -11.47
CA ARG A 417 -0.91 6.87 -12.04
C ARG A 417 -1.14 8.18 -12.77
N LEU A 418 -1.71 8.10 -13.97
CA LEU A 418 -2.18 9.24 -14.74
C LEU A 418 -3.60 9.59 -14.31
N ARG A 419 -3.70 10.14 -13.10
CA ARG A 419 -4.96 10.64 -12.54
C ARG A 419 -4.70 11.94 -11.79
N PRO A 420 -5.69 12.83 -11.70
CA PRO A 420 -5.56 14.01 -10.85
C PRO A 420 -5.27 13.59 -9.41
N ASP A 421 -4.26 14.21 -8.82
CA ASP A 421 -3.92 14.09 -7.41
C ASP A 421 -3.58 15.46 -6.83
N ALA A 422 -3.38 15.53 -5.50
CA ALA A 422 -3.08 16.79 -4.83
C ALA A 422 -1.83 17.50 -5.41
N ARG A 423 -0.85 16.75 -5.92
CA ARG A 423 0.37 17.29 -6.51
C ARG A 423 0.08 17.89 -7.90
N SER A 424 -0.66 17.20 -8.75
CA SER A 424 -1.04 17.70 -10.08
C SER A 424 -1.97 18.91 -9.97
N HIS A 425 -2.83 18.98 -8.94
CA HIS A 425 -3.67 20.14 -8.64
C HIS A 425 -2.80 21.37 -8.32
N GLY A 426 -1.84 21.21 -7.40
CA GLY A 426 -0.92 22.27 -7.03
C GLY A 426 -0.12 22.79 -8.22
N ASN A 427 0.50 21.88 -8.99
CA ASN A 427 1.27 22.23 -10.19
C ASN A 427 0.42 22.96 -11.25
N PHE A 428 -0.82 22.52 -11.46
CA PHE A 428 -1.73 23.15 -12.42
C PHE A 428 -2.05 24.59 -12.03
N LEU A 429 -2.38 24.82 -10.75
CA LEU A 429 -2.66 26.16 -10.24
C LEU A 429 -1.43 27.07 -10.22
N HIS A 430 -0.27 26.54 -9.81
CA HIS A 430 1.02 27.25 -9.89
C HIS A 430 1.29 27.72 -11.31
N ARG A 431 1.13 26.83 -12.30
CA ARG A 431 1.36 27.14 -13.71
C ARG A 431 0.41 28.21 -14.25
N ILE A 432 -0.86 28.19 -13.84
CA ILE A 432 -1.83 29.24 -14.19
C ILE A 432 -1.36 30.61 -13.66
N PHE A 433 -0.98 30.70 -12.38
CA PHE A 433 -0.56 31.98 -11.80
C PHE A 433 0.77 32.47 -12.35
N GLU A 434 1.72 31.56 -12.60
CA GLU A 434 2.98 31.88 -13.28
C GLU A 434 2.71 32.58 -14.62
N ARG A 435 1.88 31.96 -15.48
CA ARG A 435 1.54 32.55 -16.78
C ARG A 435 0.77 33.87 -16.64
N ALA A 436 -0.23 33.93 -15.76
CA ALA A 436 -1.06 35.11 -15.60
C ALA A 436 -0.24 36.34 -15.19
N LEU A 437 0.76 36.14 -14.34
CA LEU A 437 1.64 37.22 -13.85
C LEU A 437 2.73 37.61 -14.86
N GLN A 438 3.21 36.66 -15.68
CA GLN A 438 4.18 36.94 -16.77
C GLN A 438 3.60 37.73 -17.95
N LEU A 439 2.28 37.67 -18.17
CA LEU A 439 1.64 38.40 -19.25
C LEU A 439 1.73 39.93 -19.04
N PRO A 440 1.97 40.73 -20.10
CA PRO A 440 2.16 42.18 -19.99
C PRO A 440 0.99 42.88 -19.30
N ASP A 441 1.28 43.88 -18.46
CA ASP A 441 0.26 44.65 -17.71
C ASP A 441 -0.55 45.65 -18.58
N GLU A 442 -0.58 45.43 -19.89
CA GLU A 442 -1.39 46.20 -20.84
C GLU A 442 -2.88 45.80 -20.74
N ASP A 443 -3.14 44.53 -20.45
CA ASP A 443 -4.49 43.97 -20.28
C ASP A 443 -4.88 43.86 -18.80
N SER A 444 -6.20 43.88 -18.55
CA SER A 444 -6.72 43.68 -17.20
C SER A 444 -6.32 42.32 -16.63
N PHE A 445 -6.07 42.23 -15.31
CA PHE A 445 -5.68 40.98 -14.66
C PHE A 445 -6.66 39.82 -14.94
N ASP A 446 -7.96 40.09 -15.05
CA ASP A 446 -8.96 39.08 -15.38
C ASP A 446 -8.74 38.46 -16.77
N GLN A 447 -8.41 39.29 -17.77
CA GLN A 447 -8.11 38.81 -19.13
C GLN A 447 -6.84 37.96 -19.15
N ARG A 448 -5.79 38.42 -18.45
CA ARG A 448 -4.54 37.66 -18.30
C ARG A 448 -4.77 36.31 -17.62
N LEU A 449 -5.60 36.28 -16.58
CA LEU A 449 -5.93 35.05 -15.86
C LEU A 449 -6.71 34.06 -16.72
N GLU A 450 -7.75 34.50 -17.44
CA GLU A 450 -8.52 33.62 -18.33
C GLU A 450 -7.67 33.11 -19.50
N GLN A 451 -6.77 33.94 -20.06
CA GLN A 451 -5.80 33.49 -21.05
C GLN A 451 -4.86 32.42 -20.48
N ALA A 452 -4.28 32.65 -19.30
CA ALA A 452 -3.41 31.68 -18.62
C ALA A 452 -4.12 30.36 -18.31
N ILE A 453 -5.40 30.42 -17.89
CA ILE A 453 -6.26 29.25 -17.68
C ILE A 453 -6.40 28.45 -18.98
N GLN A 454 -6.71 29.12 -20.09
CA GLN A 454 -6.90 28.48 -21.39
C GLN A 454 -5.61 27.81 -21.88
N GLU A 455 -4.49 28.52 -21.83
CA GLU A 455 -3.21 28.01 -22.31
C GLU A 455 -2.68 26.87 -21.44
N THR A 456 -2.74 27.00 -20.11
CA THR A 456 -2.29 25.94 -19.18
C THR A 456 -3.14 24.69 -19.35
N SER A 457 -4.45 24.87 -19.54
CA SER A 457 -5.40 23.78 -19.80
C SER A 457 -5.12 22.98 -21.06
N GLN A 458 -4.39 23.56 -22.03
CA GLN A 458 -4.00 22.95 -23.31
C GLN A 458 -2.57 22.39 -23.29
N GLU A 459 -1.82 22.57 -22.19
CA GLU A 459 -0.51 21.93 -22.07
C GLU A 459 -0.67 20.41 -21.99
N ARG A 460 0.13 19.69 -22.77
CA ARG A 460 0.00 18.23 -22.94
C ARG A 460 -0.03 17.46 -21.62
N GLU A 461 0.72 17.91 -20.61
CA GLU A 461 0.78 17.23 -19.31
C GLU A 461 -0.53 17.35 -18.51
N PHE A 462 -1.14 18.54 -18.48
CA PHE A 462 -2.40 18.77 -17.79
C PHE A 462 -3.59 18.27 -18.60
N GLU A 463 -3.54 18.43 -19.92
CA GLU A 463 -4.54 17.87 -20.82
C GLU A 463 -4.63 16.35 -20.65
N ALA A 464 -3.48 15.67 -20.64
CA ALA A 464 -3.43 14.23 -20.44
C ALA A 464 -4.03 13.79 -19.10
N ILE A 465 -3.88 14.56 -18.02
CA ILE A 465 -4.40 14.21 -16.69
C ILE A 465 -5.91 14.50 -16.58
N TYR A 466 -6.34 15.68 -17.02
CA TYR A 466 -7.70 16.17 -16.75
C TYR A 466 -8.73 15.83 -17.83
N GLN A 467 -8.32 15.25 -18.97
CA GLN A 467 -9.26 14.75 -19.98
C GLN A 467 -9.50 13.23 -19.93
N GLU A 468 -8.86 12.49 -19.03
CA GLU A 468 -8.97 11.01 -19.00
C GLU A 468 -10.40 10.51 -18.80
N ASN A 469 -11.16 11.15 -17.90
CA ASN A 469 -12.52 10.74 -17.57
C ASN A 469 -13.32 11.92 -17.02
N LEU A 470 -14.63 11.70 -16.82
CA LEU A 470 -15.55 12.74 -16.34
C LEU A 470 -15.21 13.25 -14.94
N GLU A 471 -14.67 12.41 -14.06
CA GLU A 471 -14.23 12.81 -12.71
C GLU A 471 -13.06 13.79 -12.80
N ALA A 472 -12.09 13.52 -13.67
CA ALA A 472 -10.95 14.38 -13.92
C ALA A 472 -11.37 15.71 -14.57
N GLN A 473 -12.33 15.68 -15.49
CA GLN A 473 -12.89 16.89 -16.09
C GLN A 473 -13.60 17.76 -15.05
N PHE A 474 -14.43 17.16 -14.19
CA PHE A 474 -15.09 17.87 -13.09
C PHE A 474 -14.07 18.44 -12.10
N THR A 475 -13.03 17.68 -11.75
CA THR A 475 -11.95 18.14 -10.88
C THR A 475 -11.25 19.36 -11.47
N LYS A 476 -11.04 19.38 -12.78
CA LYS A 476 -10.49 20.55 -13.47
C LYS A 476 -11.41 21.76 -13.34
N GLU A 477 -12.72 21.61 -13.52
CA GLU A 477 -13.67 22.71 -13.36
C GLU A 477 -13.56 23.34 -11.97
N VAL A 478 -13.53 22.51 -10.92
CA VAL A 478 -13.33 22.98 -9.53
C VAL A 478 -12.00 23.74 -9.38
N LEU A 479 -10.91 23.26 -9.97
CA LEU A 479 -9.62 23.95 -9.92
C LEU A 479 -9.64 25.29 -10.66
N LEU A 480 -10.40 25.42 -11.75
CA LEU A 480 -10.56 26.69 -12.44
C LEU A 480 -11.29 27.72 -11.56
N ASP A 481 -12.29 27.28 -10.80
CA ASP A 481 -13.00 28.14 -9.84
C ASP A 481 -12.09 28.56 -8.67
N VAL A 482 -11.24 27.65 -8.18
CA VAL A 482 -10.16 27.98 -7.23
C VAL A 482 -9.21 29.02 -7.82
N ALA A 483 -8.78 28.87 -9.07
CA ALA A 483 -7.86 29.82 -9.73
C ALA A 483 -8.47 31.22 -9.83
N ARG A 484 -9.74 31.33 -10.27
CA ARG A 484 -10.46 32.61 -10.32
C ARG A 484 -10.60 33.26 -8.95
N THR A 485 -10.95 32.43 -7.96
CA THR A 485 -11.16 32.85 -6.58
C THR A 485 -9.87 33.38 -5.94
N THR A 486 -8.74 32.69 -6.11
CA THR A 486 -7.43 33.18 -5.66
C THR A 486 -6.94 34.38 -6.48
N GLY A 487 -7.25 34.43 -7.79
CA GLY A 487 -6.95 35.58 -8.65
C GLY A 487 -7.57 36.90 -8.16
N HIS A 488 -8.73 36.84 -7.50
CA HIS A 488 -9.36 38.00 -6.87
C HIS A 488 -8.44 38.70 -5.85
N ILE A 489 -7.70 37.92 -5.05
CA ILE A 489 -6.76 38.44 -4.03
C ILE A 489 -5.61 39.18 -4.72
N LEU A 490 -5.10 38.64 -5.84
CA LEU A 490 -3.98 39.22 -6.57
C LEU A 490 -4.37 40.54 -7.22
N ARG A 491 -5.54 40.57 -7.85
CA ARG A 491 -6.09 41.77 -8.48
C ARG A 491 -6.30 42.93 -7.49
N HIS A 492 -6.78 42.63 -6.29
CA HIS A 492 -7.18 43.66 -5.32
C HIS A 492 -6.08 44.01 -4.30
N ASN A 493 -4.83 43.64 -4.56
CA ASN A 493 -3.70 43.96 -3.68
C ASN A 493 -2.76 45.01 -4.30
N PRO A 494 -3.15 46.30 -4.36
CA PRO A 494 -2.40 47.34 -5.08
C PRO A 494 -1.06 47.72 -4.42
N ALA A 495 -0.85 47.34 -3.16
CA ALA A 495 0.34 47.68 -2.37
C ALA A 495 1.59 46.92 -2.83
N ILE A 496 1.41 45.81 -3.55
CA ILE A 496 2.50 44.97 -4.05
C ILE A 496 2.65 45.06 -5.57
N GLU A 497 3.86 44.77 -6.02
CA GLU A 497 4.22 44.51 -7.41
C GLU A 497 4.95 43.17 -7.44
N THR A 498 4.54 42.23 -8.28
CA THR A 498 5.29 40.99 -8.48
C THR A 498 6.47 41.25 -9.39
N ILE A 499 7.69 40.90 -8.95
CA ILE A 499 8.92 41.13 -9.71
C ILE A 499 9.35 39.86 -10.46
N LYS A 500 9.09 38.69 -9.86
CA LYS A 500 9.59 37.42 -10.36
C LYS A 500 8.71 36.27 -9.91
N GLU A 501 8.36 35.40 -10.85
CA GLU A 501 7.64 34.15 -10.64
C GLU A 501 8.61 32.98 -10.76
N GLU A 502 8.32 31.89 -10.07
CA GLU A 502 8.99 30.60 -10.25
C GLU A 502 10.53 30.73 -10.19
N ALA A 503 10.98 31.57 -9.26
CA ALA A 503 12.35 32.01 -9.12
C ALA A 503 13.23 30.90 -8.54
N ASN A 504 14.12 30.35 -9.37
CA ASN A 504 15.16 29.42 -8.90
C ASN A 504 16.19 30.17 -8.05
N PHE A 505 16.61 29.55 -6.95
CA PHE A 505 17.71 30.01 -6.10
C PHE A 505 18.68 28.86 -5.83
N GLY A 506 19.90 29.21 -5.40
CA GLY A 506 20.90 28.21 -5.00
C GLY A 506 21.95 27.86 -6.06
N GLY A 507 22.46 28.88 -6.77
CA GLY A 507 23.59 28.75 -7.69
C GLY A 507 24.89 28.32 -6.99
N LYS A 508 25.92 27.96 -7.78
CA LYS A 508 27.23 27.50 -7.29
C LYS A 508 28.11 28.61 -6.71
N GLU A 509 27.70 29.85 -6.87
CA GLU A 509 28.54 31.02 -6.60
C GLU A 509 28.77 31.24 -5.10
N GLN A 510 27.83 30.82 -4.25
CA GLN A 510 27.94 30.96 -2.81
C GLN A 510 27.36 29.77 -2.05
N ALA A 511 28.18 29.19 -1.16
CA ALA A 511 27.73 28.13 -0.26
C ALA A 511 26.69 28.67 0.73
N PHE A 512 25.65 27.88 0.99
CA PHE A 512 24.63 28.23 2.00
C PHE A 512 25.25 28.15 3.40
N ILE A 513 26.01 27.08 3.67
CA ILE A 513 26.83 26.92 4.88
C ILE A 513 28.13 26.19 4.54
N GLN A 514 29.16 26.36 5.36
CA GLN A 514 30.34 25.51 5.38
C GLN A 514 30.30 24.64 6.62
N LEU A 515 30.58 23.35 6.43
CA LEU A 515 30.71 22.38 7.53
C LEU A 515 32.08 22.49 8.19
N ASP A 516 32.22 21.92 9.39
CA ASP A 516 33.47 22.01 10.17
C ASP A 516 34.66 21.31 9.48
N ASN A 517 34.39 20.38 8.57
CA ASN A 517 35.40 19.73 7.72
C ASN A 517 35.76 20.54 6.45
N GLY A 518 35.26 21.78 6.31
CA GLY A 518 35.50 22.66 5.16
C GLY A 518 34.60 22.38 3.94
N ARG A 519 33.75 21.35 3.97
CA ARG A 519 32.86 21.03 2.84
C ARG A 519 31.73 22.05 2.76
N SER A 520 31.50 22.58 1.56
CA SER A 520 30.40 23.51 1.27
C SER A 520 29.09 22.77 1.03
N VAL A 521 28.02 23.25 1.68
CA VAL A 521 26.64 22.80 1.44
C VAL A 521 25.88 23.88 0.69
N PHE A 522 25.26 23.49 -0.40
CA PHE A 522 24.44 24.36 -1.23
C PHE A 522 22.97 24.01 -1.02
N VAL A 523 22.11 25.02 -1.02
CA VAL A 523 20.68 24.83 -0.93
C VAL A 523 20.04 25.35 -2.20
N ARG A 524 19.31 24.48 -2.88
CA ARG A 524 18.60 24.80 -4.12
C ARG A 524 17.10 24.65 -3.97
N GLY A 525 16.36 25.49 -4.66
CA GLY A 525 14.91 25.42 -4.68
C GLY A 525 14.32 26.42 -5.65
N LYS A 526 13.00 26.50 -5.58
CA LYS A 526 12.17 27.37 -6.40
C LYS A 526 11.23 28.11 -5.46
N VAL A 527 11.16 29.43 -5.59
CA VAL A 527 10.16 30.26 -4.90
C VAL A 527 9.05 30.54 -5.90
N ASP A 528 7.80 30.26 -5.53
CA ASP A 528 6.67 30.42 -6.45
C ASP A 528 6.53 31.88 -6.91
N ARG A 529 6.70 32.85 -5.99
CA ARG A 529 6.60 34.29 -6.31
C ARG A 529 7.43 35.18 -5.38
N ILE A 530 8.02 36.23 -5.95
CA ILE A 530 8.71 37.32 -5.24
C ILE A 530 7.98 38.64 -5.52
N ASP A 531 7.51 39.27 -4.47
CA ASP A 531 6.81 40.55 -4.49
C ASP A 531 7.67 41.68 -3.92
N ARG A 532 7.37 42.91 -4.36
CA ARG A 532 7.92 44.16 -3.86
C ARG A 532 6.81 45.05 -3.32
N LEU A 533 7.05 45.67 -2.17
CA LEU A 533 6.20 46.76 -1.69
C LEU A 533 6.49 48.03 -2.49
N LYS A 534 5.44 48.64 -3.06
CA LYS A 534 5.57 49.90 -3.80
C LYS A 534 5.94 51.09 -2.92
N ALA A 535 5.72 51.00 -1.61
CA ALA A 535 5.97 52.08 -0.66
C ALA A 535 7.48 52.36 -0.46
N ASP A 536 8.28 51.31 -0.29
CA ASP A 536 9.68 51.42 0.13
C ASP A 536 10.63 50.44 -0.59
N GLY A 537 10.10 49.61 -1.49
CA GLY A 537 10.87 48.63 -2.26
C GLY A 537 11.22 47.34 -1.50
N ALA A 538 10.68 47.12 -0.28
CA ALA A 538 10.95 45.90 0.46
C ALA A 538 10.45 44.65 -0.28
N ILE A 539 11.19 43.56 -0.16
CA ILE A 539 10.95 42.28 -0.86
C ILE A 539 10.23 41.27 0.04
N GLY A 540 9.34 40.48 -0.55
CA GLY A 540 8.71 39.37 0.15
C GLY A 540 8.49 38.18 -0.76
N VAL A 541 8.42 37.00 -0.15
CA VAL A 541 8.27 35.73 -0.86
C VAL A 541 6.92 35.12 -0.57
N VAL A 542 6.29 34.59 -1.60
CA VAL A 542 4.99 33.95 -1.53
C VAL A 542 5.10 32.52 -2.06
N ASP A 543 4.51 31.60 -1.31
CA ASP A 543 4.42 30.19 -1.65
C ASP A 543 2.95 29.77 -1.65
N TYR A 544 2.47 29.23 -2.76
CA TYR A 544 1.07 28.85 -2.90
C TYR A 544 0.85 27.44 -2.34
N LYS A 545 -0.17 27.28 -1.50
CA LYS A 545 -0.53 26.02 -0.86
C LYS A 545 -1.98 25.64 -1.17
N SER A 546 -2.23 24.35 -1.40
CA SER A 546 -3.58 23.82 -1.63
C SER A 546 -4.44 23.72 -0.35
N SER A 547 -3.86 24.02 0.82
CA SER A 547 -4.55 23.99 2.10
C SER A 547 -4.02 25.10 3.01
N LEU A 548 -4.85 25.50 3.98
CA LEU A 548 -4.50 26.50 4.98
C LEU A 548 -3.23 26.09 5.72
N THR A 549 -2.13 26.76 5.37
CA THR A 549 -0.81 26.53 5.93
C THR A 549 -0.38 27.76 6.69
N GLN A 550 0.06 27.58 7.92
CA GLN A 550 0.53 28.66 8.78
C GLN A 550 1.92 28.34 9.28
N PHE A 551 2.77 29.36 9.41
CA PHE A 551 4.08 29.19 10.03
C PHE A 551 3.93 28.90 11.52
N GLN A 552 4.53 27.80 11.98
CA GLN A 552 4.52 27.42 13.39
C GLN A 552 5.94 27.33 13.93
N PHE A 553 6.27 28.19 14.92
CA PHE A 553 7.57 28.19 15.59
C PHE A 553 7.98 26.83 16.18
N PRO A 554 7.10 26.04 16.84
CA PRO A 554 7.44 24.70 17.29
C PRO A 554 7.91 23.77 16.16
N HIS A 555 7.21 23.78 15.03
CA HIS A 555 7.56 22.95 13.87
C HIS A 555 8.83 23.45 13.20
N PHE A 556 9.03 24.76 13.07
CA PHE A 556 10.27 25.33 12.57
C PHE A 556 11.46 24.93 13.44
N PHE A 557 11.36 25.07 14.78
CA PHE A 557 12.41 24.67 15.71
C PHE A 557 12.84 23.22 15.49
N ASN A 558 11.86 22.33 15.26
CA ASN A 558 12.07 20.91 15.04
C ASN A 558 12.44 20.52 13.59
N GLY A 559 12.64 21.49 12.70
CA GLY A 559 13.04 21.30 11.29
C GLY A 559 11.90 20.94 10.33
N LEU A 560 10.64 21.08 10.75
CA LEU A 560 9.45 20.69 9.98
C LEU A 560 8.82 21.85 9.18
N ASN A 561 9.19 23.10 9.47
CA ASN A 561 8.62 24.31 8.82
C ASN A 561 9.71 25.27 8.29
N SER A 562 10.77 24.75 7.66
CA SER A 562 11.95 25.54 7.24
C SER A 562 11.84 26.23 5.87
N GLN A 563 10.73 26.08 5.15
CA GLN A 563 10.57 26.55 3.76
C GLN A 563 10.70 28.09 3.63
N LEU A 564 9.83 28.86 4.29
CA LEU A 564 9.86 30.33 4.24
C LEU A 564 11.18 30.94 4.75
N PRO A 565 11.74 30.52 5.90
CA PRO A 565 13.08 30.94 6.33
C PRO A 565 14.19 30.66 5.30
N THR A 566 14.08 29.55 4.56
CA THR A 566 15.09 29.21 3.54
C THR A 566 15.03 30.17 2.36
N TYR A 567 13.84 30.53 1.90
CA TYR A 567 13.68 31.49 0.79
C TYR A 567 14.25 32.86 1.15
N LEU A 568 13.94 33.37 2.34
CA LEU A 568 14.51 34.61 2.85
C LEU A 568 16.04 34.53 2.96
N ALA A 569 16.57 33.42 3.48
CA ALA A 569 18.01 33.22 3.61
C ALA A 569 18.72 33.12 2.25
N ALA A 570 18.05 32.59 1.22
CA ALA A 570 18.58 32.49 -0.12
C ALA A 570 18.66 33.87 -0.78
N LEU A 571 17.56 34.63 -0.79
CA LEU A 571 17.53 35.99 -1.36
C LEU A 571 18.51 36.93 -0.65
N LYS A 572 18.64 36.80 0.68
CA LYS A 572 19.60 37.62 1.44
C LYS A 572 21.05 37.38 1.02
N ARG A 573 21.38 36.16 0.61
CA ARG A 573 22.72 35.81 0.09
C ARG A 573 22.93 36.30 -1.34
N GLU A 574 21.88 36.34 -2.15
CA GLU A 574 21.90 36.92 -3.51
C GLU A 574 22.03 38.45 -3.53
N GLY A 575 22.01 39.09 -2.35
CA GLY A 575 22.30 40.52 -2.18
C GLY A 575 21.14 41.33 -1.61
N GLU A 576 19.94 40.76 -1.51
CA GLU A 576 18.76 41.47 -1.00
C GLU A 576 18.88 41.78 0.50
N GLN A 577 18.65 43.04 0.89
CA GLN A 577 18.75 43.47 2.29
C GLN A 577 17.44 43.99 2.87
N ASN A 578 16.51 44.45 2.02
CA ASN A 578 15.23 45.00 2.47
C ASN A 578 14.11 43.98 2.27
N PHE A 579 13.58 43.43 3.37
CA PHE A 579 12.49 42.46 3.35
C PHE A 579 11.25 43.01 4.07
N PHE A 580 10.06 42.62 3.61
CA PHE A 580 8.81 42.81 4.34
C PHE A 580 8.24 41.52 4.92
N GLY A 581 8.57 40.35 4.35
CA GLY A 581 8.12 39.07 4.91
C GLY A 581 8.21 37.85 3.99
N ALA A 582 7.75 36.72 4.51
CA ALA A 582 7.58 35.47 3.77
C ALA A 582 6.25 34.83 4.15
N MET A 583 5.47 34.36 3.18
CA MET A 583 4.09 33.97 3.43
C MET A 583 3.59 32.85 2.52
N TYR A 584 2.58 32.14 3.02
CA TYR A 584 1.77 31.20 2.28
C TYR A 584 0.50 31.89 1.78
N LEU A 585 0.10 31.58 0.56
CA LEU A 585 -1.23 31.89 0.05
C LEU A 585 -2.00 30.59 -0.20
N GLU A 586 -3.14 30.44 0.45
CA GLU A 586 -4.00 29.29 0.23
C GLU A 586 -4.77 29.44 -1.10
N MET A 587 -4.68 28.41 -1.93
CA MET A 587 -5.44 28.25 -3.16
C MET A 587 -6.65 27.37 -2.86
N ALA A 588 -7.72 27.99 -2.36
CA ALA A 588 -8.96 27.31 -2.04
C ALA A 588 -10.16 28.18 -2.39
N GLU A 589 -11.28 27.52 -2.63
CA GLU A 589 -12.59 28.15 -2.70
C GLU A 589 -13.25 28.08 -1.31
N PRO A 590 -13.37 29.21 -0.59
CA PRO A 590 -13.86 29.20 0.78
C PRO A 590 -15.37 28.91 0.80
N VAL A 591 -15.73 27.81 1.48
CA VAL A 591 -17.14 27.46 1.71
C VAL A 591 -17.62 28.12 3.00
N GLN A 592 -18.63 28.99 2.90
CA GLN A 592 -19.21 29.67 4.05
C GLN A 592 -20.58 29.08 4.42
N SER A 593 -20.75 28.71 5.69
CA SER A 593 -22.05 28.30 6.22
C SER A 593 -23.01 29.48 6.23
N LEU A 594 -24.09 29.41 5.44
CA LEU A 594 -25.13 30.45 5.39
C LEU A 594 -25.85 30.63 6.74
N MET A 595 -25.85 29.61 7.61
CA MET A 595 -26.40 29.74 8.96
C MET A 595 -25.55 30.64 9.87
N ALA A 596 -24.25 30.75 9.59
CA ALA A 596 -23.32 31.54 10.39
C ALA A 596 -23.31 33.03 10.02
N VAL A 597 -24.04 33.43 8.97
CA VAL A 597 -23.97 34.80 8.44
C VAL A 597 -25.35 35.43 8.33
N LYS A 598 -25.44 36.71 8.70
CA LYS A 598 -26.71 37.45 8.79
C LYS A 598 -27.25 37.92 7.44
N SER A 599 -26.43 37.94 6.40
CA SER A 599 -26.80 38.39 5.05
C SER A 599 -25.83 37.84 4.00
N LEU A 600 -26.25 37.83 2.73
CA LEU A 600 -25.41 37.40 1.61
C LEU A 600 -24.16 38.29 1.44
N ALA A 601 -24.32 39.61 1.61
CA ALA A 601 -23.19 40.54 1.62
C ALA A 601 -22.22 40.26 2.78
N GLY A 602 -22.75 39.89 3.96
CA GLY A 602 -21.92 39.45 5.07
C GLY A 602 -21.17 38.16 4.77
N ALA A 603 -21.73 37.26 3.95
CA ALA A 603 -21.09 35.99 3.61
C ALA A 603 -19.87 36.20 2.72
N VAL A 604 -19.92 37.15 1.78
CA VAL A 604 -18.77 37.57 0.97
C VAL A 604 -17.67 38.16 1.86
N VAL A 605 -18.02 39.02 2.82
CA VAL A 605 -17.05 39.57 3.77
C VAL A 605 -16.43 38.48 4.63
N GLU A 606 -17.21 37.51 5.11
CA GLU A 606 -16.67 36.40 5.91
C GLU A 606 -15.75 35.48 5.09
N ALA A 607 -16.13 35.18 3.85
CA ALA A 607 -15.29 34.43 2.90
C ALA A 607 -13.96 35.16 2.59
N SER A 608 -13.98 36.49 2.50
CA SER A 608 -12.74 37.27 2.31
C SER A 608 -11.79 37.21 3.54
N LYS A 609 -12.31 36.90 4.74
CA LYS A 609 -11.46 36.82 5.95
C LYS A 609 -10.61 35.55 5.98
N SER A 610 -11.05 34.46 5.37
CA SER A 610 -10.25 33.24 5.24
C SER A 610 -9.17 33.36 4.16
N MET A 611 -9.36 34.26 3.20
CA MET A 611 -8.45 34.56 2.08
C MET A 611 -7.31 35.51 2.46
N LYS A 612 -6.44 35.09 3.40
CA LYS A 612 -5.32 35.91 3.86
C LYS A 612 -3.98 35.22 3.71
N TYR A 613 -2.95 35.99 3.35
CA TYR A 613 -1.56 35.61 3.43
C TYR A 613 -1.20 35.27 4.89
N GLN A 614 -0.71 34.04 5.09
CA GLN A 614 -0.30 33.51 6.39
C GLN A 614 1.22 33.34 6.41
N GLY A 615 1.93 33.94 7.37
CA GLY A 615 3.39 33.84 7.35
C GLY A 615 4.07 34.70 8.40
N LEU A 616 5.27 35.14 8.05
CA LEU A 616 6.15 35.99 8.85
C LEU A 616 6.28 37.35 8.18
N PHE A 617 6.14 38.42 8.95
CA PHE A 617 6.22 39.80 8.46
C PHE A 617 7.21 40.59 9.29
N LEU A 618 7.95 41.53 8.70
CA LEU A 618 8.77 42.46 9.49
C LEU A 618 7.87 43.52 10.11
N GLU A 619 8.04 43.76 11.41
CA GLU A 619 7.21 44.72 12.16
C GLU A 619 7.22 46.12 11.54
N LYS A 620 8.40 46.57 11.11
CA LYS A 620 8.61 47.87 10.45
C LYS A 620 7.80 48.06 9.15
N GLU A 621 7.45 46.97 8.45
CA GLU A 621 6.70 47.02 7.19
C GLU A 621 5.21 46.73 7.37
N SER A 622 4.77 46.40 8.59
CA SER A 622 3.39 45.95 8.79
C SER A 622 2.34 47.03 8.51
N SER A 623 2.70 48.32 8.57
CA SER A 623 1.82 49.44 8.21
C SER A 623 1.56 49.55 6.71
N HIS A 624 2.48 49.06 5.87
CA HIS A 624 2.37 49.08 4.41
C HIS A 624 1.52 47.90 3.87
N LEU A 625 1.22 46.91 4.70
CA LEU A 625 0.45 45.72 4.32
C LEU A 625 -1.07 45.92 4.44
N GLY A 626 -1.78 45.54 3.37
CA GLY A 626 -3.24 45.64 3.26
C GLY A 626 -4.03 44.64 4.12
N GLU A 627 -5.33 44.49 3.83
CA GLU A 627 -6.26 43.65 4.59
C GLU A 627 -6.12 42.14 4.32
N PHE A 628 -5.53 41.78 3.17
CA PHE A 628 -5.23 40.40 2.79
C PHE A 628 -4.06 39.79 3.58
N TYR A 629 -3.38 40.53 4.45
CA TYR A 629 -2.26 40.03 5.24
C TYR A 629 -2.68 39.75 6.69
N ASN A 630 -2.31 38.58 7.22
CA ASN A 630 -2.53 38.27 8.63
C ASN A 630 -1.50 38.99 9.52
N LYS A 631 -1.77 40.26 9.83
CA LYS A 631 -0.94 41.15 10.65
C LYS A 631 -1.00 40.88 12.16
N ASN A 632 -1.13 39.62 12.57
CA ASN A 632 -1.07 39.26 13.99
C ASN A 632 0.33 39.53 14.54
N LYS A 633 0.44 40.19 15.70
CA LYS A 633 1.73 40.46 16.38
C LYS A 633 2.57 39.19 16.61
N ALA A 634 1.91 38.04 16.77
CA ALA A 634 2.60 36.74 16.89
C ALA A 634 3.40 36.34 15.64
N ASN A 635 3.11 36.95 14.49
CA ASN A 635 3.73 36.69 13.21
C ASN A 635 4.63 37.85 12.73
N GLN A 636 4.73 38.92 13.52
CA GLN A 636 5.61 40.05 13.24
C GLN A 636 6.97 39.81 13.88
N LEU A 637 8.03 40.06 13.13
CA LEU A 637 9.42 39.87 13.53
C LEU A 637 10.14 41.22 13.61
N THR A 638 10.92 41.40 14.67
CA THR A 638 11.95 42.44 14.70
C THR A 638 13.11 42.06 13.78
N ASN A 639 13.99 43.02 13.45
CA ASN A 639 15.19 42.72 12.64
C ASN A 639 16.12 41.69 13.31
N GLU A 640 16.19 41.71 14.65
CA GLU A 640 16.98 40.74 15.42
C GLU A 640 16.34 39.34 15.34
N GLU A 641 15.03 39.24 15.59
CA GLU A 641 14.28 37.98 15.48
C GLU A 641 14.37 37.39 14.06
N PHE A 642 14.29 38.25 13.04
CA PHE A 642 14.48 37.85 11.64
C PHE A 642 15.87 37.24 11.42
N GLN A 643 16.94 37.91 11.84
CA GLN A 643 18.30 37.37 11.68
C GLN A 643 18.49 36.05 12.45
N LEU A 644 17.96 35.98 13.68
CA LEU A 644 18.05 34.80 14.52
C LEU A 644 17.33 33.59 13.87
N LEU A 645 16.19 33.83 13.23
CA LEU A 645 15.45 32.82 12.47
C LEU A 645 16.25 32.32 11.25
N LEU A 646 16.96 33.20 10.52
CA LEU A 646 17.82 32.77 9.41
C LEU A 646 19.03 31.96 9.90
N ASP A 647 19.65 32.38 11.00
CA ASP A 647 20.82 31.70 11.59
C ASP A 647 20.44 30.30 12.10
N TYR A 648 19.30 30.17 12.76
CA TYR A 648 18.80 28.86 13.20
C TYR A 648 18.44 27.96 12.01
N ASN A 649 17.88 28.52 10.94
CA ASN A 649 17.63 27.75 9.73
C ASN A 649 18.93 27.19 9.13
N ALA A 650 20.01 27.99 9.10
CA ALA A 650 21.33 27.53 8.68
C ALA A 650 21.89 26.41 9.57
N HIS A 651 21.68 26.49 10.89
CA HIS A 651 22.03 25.44 11.85
C HIS A 651 21.31 24.12 11.59
N LEU A 652 20.01 24.16 11.24
CA LEU A 652 19.26 22.97 10.86
C LEU A 652 19.84 22.29 9.60
N TYR A 653 20.18 23.06 8.57
CA TYR A 653 20.86 22.51 7.39
C TYR A 653 22.22 21.88 7.74
N LYS A 654 22.98 22.50 8.65
CA LYS A 654 24.28 21.99 9.09
C LYS A 654 24.13 20.61 9.76
N LYS A 655 23.26 20.51 10.77
CA LYS A 655 22.97 19.26 11.50
C LYS A 655 22.49 18.14 10.56
N ALA A 656 21.65 18.46 9.58
CA ALA A 656 21.16 17.47 8.61
C ALA A 656 22.26 17.01 7.65
N ALA A 657 23.01 17.95 7.06
CA ALA A 657 24.08 17.65 6.12
C ALA A 657 25.16 16.76 6.73
N GLU A 658 25.58 17.03 7.97
CA GLU A 658 26.59 16.23 8.68
C GLU A 658 26.16 14.77 8.81
N LYS A 659 24.90 14.50 9.20
CA LYS A 659 24.38 13.13 9.33
C LYS A 659 24.24 12.44 7.98
N ILE A 660 23.75 13.14 6.96
CA ILE A 660 23.58 12.59 5.61
C ILE A 660 24.94 12.19 5.02
N LEU A 661 25.94 13.06 5.14
CA LEU A 661 27.30 12.82 4.65
C LEU A 661 28.04 11.75 5.46
N ALA A 662 27.67 11.55 6.72
CA ALA A 662 28.14 10.42 7.53
C ALA A 662 27.42 9.10 7.20
N GLY A 663 26.44 9.09 6.29
CA GLY A 663 25.67 7.91 5.90
C GLY A 663 24.71 7.41 6.99
N GLN A 664 24.30 8.27 7.92
CA GLN A 664 23.46 7.90 9.05
C GLN A 664 22.00 8.26 8.77
N PHE A 665 21.16 7.23 8.65
CA PHE A 665 19.73 7.39 8.38
C PHE A 665 18.92 6.57 9.38
N ALA A 666 18.70 7.11 10.58
CA ALA A 666 17.95 6.39 11.61
C ALA A 666 16.47 6.19 11.21
N ILE A 667 15.89 5.07 11.65
CA ILE A 667 14.43 4.85 11.61
C ILE A 667 13.85 5.55 12.84
N ASN A 668 13.54 6.85 12.71
CA ASN A 668 13.17 7.71 13.82
C ASN A 668 12.03 8.68 13.47
N PRO A 669 10.81 8.17 13.20
CA PRO A 669 9.64 9.03 13.04
C PRO A 669 9.49 9.97 14.23
N TYR A 670 9.04 11.20 13.98
CA TYR A 670 8.68 12.09 15.08
C TYR A 670 7.31 11.76 15.69
N THR A 671 7.14 12.10 16.97
CA THR A 671 5.84 12.08 17.67
C THR A 671 5.63 13.40 18.41
N GLU A 672 4.44 13.99 18.29
CA GLU A 672 4.09 15.23 18.99
C GLU A 672 3.58 14.97 20.42
N ASN A 673 2.92 13.83 20.64
CA ASN A 673 2.16 13.53 21.84
C ASN A 673 2.60 12.23 22.54
N GLY A 674 3.55 11.48 21.97
CA GLY A 674 3.97 10.17 22.48
C GLY A 674 2.89 9.10 22.35
N ARG A 675 1.87 9.32 21.51
CA ARG A 675 0.75 8.40 21.28
C ARG A 675 0.63 7.98 19.82
N SER A 676 1.07 8.84 18.91
CA SER A 676 1.02 8.58 17.47
C SER A 676 2.21 9.18 16.74
N ILE A 677 2.49 8.64 15.56
CA ILE A 677 3.43 9.17 14.57
C ILE A 677 2.65 9.74 13.37
N ALA A 678 3.29 10.55 12.54
CA ALA A 678 2.65 11.08 11.33
C ALA A 678 2.26 9.93 10.36
N PRO A 679 1.04 9.94 9.77
CA PRO A 679 0.58 8.89 8.85
C PRO A 679 1.52 8.63 7.67
N TYR A 680 2.18 9.68 7.18
CA TYR A 680 3.16 9.57 6.10
C TYR A 680 4.34 8.64 6.44
N VAL A 681 4.75 8.51 7.72
CA VAL A 681 5.80 7.54 8.07
C VAL A 681 5.28 6.11 8.11
N GLN A 682 3.98 5.90 8.37
CA GLN A 682 3.35 4.58 8.27
C GLN A 682 3.37 4.05 6.84
N GLN A 683 3.40 4.91 5.81
CA GLN A 683 3.52 4.48 4.41
C GLN A 683 4.82 3.69 4.14
N HIS A 684 5.88 3.94 4.91
CA HIS A 684 7.14 3.20 4.82
C HIS A 684 7.23 2.01 5.78
N GLN A 685 6.14 1.64 6.47
CA GLN A 685 6.12 0.51 7.42
C GLN A 685 6.56 -0.80 6.77
N ALA A 686 6.12 -1.06 5.54
CA ALA A 686 6.49 -2.28 4.81
C ALA A 686 8.00 -2.41 4.53
N ILE A 687 8.73 -1.30 4.52
CA ILE A 687 10.19 -1.28 4.29
C ILE A 687 10.95 -1.19 5.63
N THR A 688 10.47 -0.35 6.54
CA THR A 688 11.16 -0.07 7.80
C THR A 688 10.87 -1.09 8.90
N GLY A 689 9.75 -1.82 8.81
CA GLY A 689 9.24 -2.63 9.92
C GLY A 689 8.83 -1.83 11.15
N PHE A 690 8.73 -0.49 11.05
CA PHE A 690 8.36 0.35 12.18
C PHE A 690 6.85 0.27 12.44
N GLU A 691 6.48 -0.47 13.48
CA GLU A 691 5.11 -0.53 13.99
C GLU A 691 4.95 0.33 15.25
N ALA A 692 4.03 1.30 15.23
CA ALA A 692 3.81 2.21 16.35
C ALA A 692 3.43 1.48 17.66
N ASN A 693 2.69 0.37 17.58
CA ASN A 693 2.29 -0.39 18.77
C ASN A 693 3.48 -0.96 19.55
N TYR A 694 4.59 -1.27 18.88
CA TYR A 694 5.76 -1.91 19.48
C TYR A 694 6.95 -0.95 19.60
N HIS A 695 7.09 0.00 18.68
CA HIS A 695 8.31 0.78 18.50
C HIS A 695 8.17 2.27 18.83
N LEU A 696 7.03 2.73 19.36
CA LEU A 696 6.83 4.14 19.68
C LEU A 696 7.89 4.72 20.63
N GLY A 697 8.50 3.89 21.49
CA GLY A 697 9.63 4.29 22.33
C GLY A 697 10.89 4.73 21.55
N GLN A 698 11.01 4.39 20.27
CA GLN A 698 12.09 4.84 19.38
C GLN A 698 11.72 6.12 18.61
N ALA A 699 10.46 6.56 18.66
CA ALA A 699 10.03 7.77 18.00
C ALA A 699 10.69 8.99 18.66
N ARG A 700 11.11 9.94 17.82
CA ARG A 700 11.70 11.20 18.28
C ARG A 700 10.59 12.11 18.78
N PHE A 701 10.58 12.43 20.07
CA PHE A 701 9.67 13.46 20.57
C PHE A 701 10.04 14.80 19.97
N LEU A 702 9.02 15.55 19.52
CA LEU A 702 9.25 16.96 19.19
C LEU A 702 9.63 17.70 20.46
N GLU A 703 10.67 18.52 20.34
CA GLU A 703 11.07 19.44 21.38
C GLU A 703 9.89 20.35 21.71
N LYS A 704 9.65 20.59 22.99
CA LYS A 704 8.60 21.48 23.50
C LYS A 704 9.22 22.58 24.38
N LEU A 705 8.44 23.60 24.68
CA LEU A 705 8.80 24.60 25.69
C LEU A 705 8.40 24.07 27.06
N ASP A 706 9.32 24.14 28.03
CA ASP A 706 9.05 23.81 29.42
C ASP A 706 8.28 24.97 30.06
N LEU A 707 7.02 24.72 30.42
CA LEU A 707 6.14 25.73 30.99
C LEU A 707 6.14 25.58 32.52
N ALA A 708 6.76 26.52 33.23
CA ALA A 708 6.87 26.50 34.70
C ALA A 708 5.51 26.41 35.43
N ASP A 709 4.43 26.95 34.84
CA ASP A 709 3.11 27.08 35.48
C ASP A 709 1.99 26.24 34.81
N GLY A 710 2.31 25.35 33.86
CA GLY A 710 1.32 24.54 33.15
C GLY A 710 0.32 25.31 32.25
N LYS A 711 0.41 26.64 32.16
CA LYS A 711 -0.41 27.48 31.27
C LYS A 711 0.17 27.51 29.86
N ARG A 712 -0.65 27.15 28.86
CA ARG A 712 -0.27 27.20 27.44
C ARG A 712 0.03 28.63 26.99
N LEU A 713 1.28 28.90 26.59
CA LEU A 713 1.65 30.16 25.96
C LEU A 713 0.94 30.29 24.61
N VAL A 714 0.45 31.49 24.31
CA VAL A 714 -0.22 31.83 23.05
C VAL A 714 0.27 33.17 22.52
N GLY A 715 0.21 33.34 21.20
CA GLY A 715 0.55 34.59 20.54
C GLY A 715 2.01 35.02 20.74
N GLU A 716 2.21 36.29 21.07
CA GLU A 716 3.54 36.91 21.17
C GLU A 716 4.43 36.30 22.26
N LYS A 717 3.86 35.90 23.40
CA LYS A 717 4.62 35.22 24.47
C LYS A 717 5.14 33.85 24.03
N LEU A 718 4.38 33.14 23.20
CA LEU A 718 4.81 31.85 22.63
C LEU A 718 5.96 32.07 21.64
N LYS A 719 5.86 33.09 20.78
CA LYS A 719 6.92 33.50 19.86
C LYS A 719 8.22 33.78 20.60
N GLN A 720 8.17 34.62 21.64
CA GLN A 720 9.34 35.02 22.43
C GLN A 720 10.04 33.82 23.08
N ALA A 721 9.28 32.93 23.72
CA ALA A 721 9.85 31.73 24.34
C ALA A 721 10.55 30.79 23.34
N TRP A 722 10.03 30.66 22.11
CA TRP A 722 10.73 29.91 21.06
C TRP A 722 12.01 30.59 20.60
N PHE A 723 12.03 31.93 20.50
CA PHE A 723 13.25 32.65 20.18
C PHE A 723 14.30 32.56 21.28
N GLU A 724 13.91 32.58 22.56
CA GLU A 724 14.82 32.30 23.69
C GLU A 724 15.47 30.92 23.53
N LYS A 725 14.66 29.88 23.27
CA LYS A 725 15.17 28.52 23.04
C LYS A 725 16.07 28.42 21.79
N ILE A 726 15.78 29.19 20.75
CA ILE A 726 16.66 29.30 19.56
C ILE A 726 18.01 29.93 19.94
N ARG A 727 18.02 30.98 20.78
CA ARG A 727 19.28 31.60 21.26
C ARG A 727 20.11 30.61 22.06
N GLU A 728 19.47 29.84 22.95
CA GLU A 728 20.12 28.77 23.71
C GLU A 728 20.78 27.73 22.79
N GLU A 729 20.06 27.21 21.79
CA GLU A 729 20.62 26.24 20.82
C GLU A 729 21.75 26.80 19.95
N LEU A 730 21.75 28.11 19.71
CA LEU A 730 22.81 28.80 18.97
C LEU A 730 23.96 29.29 19.86
N ASN A 731 23.88 29.08 21.18
CA ASN A 731 24.80 29.60 22.19
C ASN A 731 25.00 31.13 22.13
N ARG A 732 23.90 31.90 22.02
CA ARG A 732 23.91 33.37 21.92
C ARG A 732 23.21 34.09 23.06
#